data_AF-R2NSU6-F1
#
_entry.id   AF-R2NSU6-F1
#
_cell.length_a   1.000
_cell.length_b   1.000
_cell.length_c   1.000
_cell.angle_alpha   90.00
_cell.angle_beta   90.00
_cell.angle_gamma   90.00
#
_symmetry.space_group_name_H-M   'P 1'
#
loop_
_entity.id
_entity.type
_entity.pdbx_description
1 polymer ?
#
loop_
_entity_poly.entity_id
_entity_poly.type
_entity_poly.pdbx_seq_one_letter_code
_entity_poly.pdbx_strand_id
1 'polypeptide(L)'
;MAGAGNLESNLGYDNGTATSVTMENVFGTAPVGLVENYNKIKAGTSSDAIILPTVPIAPEKLADDQVENLRNVAEDQRGLPRTAKADIGSVEIDWIKYDSNGGIFDLGTALAKYEGTIYYEGTQPETYYQVGYKDLTQTIPAGMDLHATREGYQFAGWSKDKDAKDPDADLAAGQSITIPKGNETLYAVWKKSEPVIVHYMTYDENKQLVQISPDETLTGALGETYHAQIKQIDDYVFSGVKEGDSITGIFSDEPKEITLIYGKAAKEKGIVLVQYQDEAGKPLAGDELSSGEIGSDYTTVQKDIEGYTLKEIKGNAAGKYTSGVTQVIYVYTKNPAAQGKVTVHYQDEEQNPLSADVVLTGDVETIYTAEVKPFDGYVLKGIDGQVSGTFTTQDQEVTLIYAKKGSGTEKGVLIVEYQDETGHPLLNSEVTIAEVGEKYTTVQKEIDGYEFSEVKGNTEGEYVDGITKVTYVYKKITEPIELGSVTIQYQDEAGDEIAESFTGKQPIGTPLPIEKLNKEIAGYQWKEVKGLDSDARYKKEDQVITVIYKKQKSLVIVNYLTEEGKQLAKPLSMTDEVDSSYQTEEKKFKGYRLKERIGQAAGKYTLEPQVVTYIYTNKSTIKIQYVDEAGKELAPSEQKAGIIDEAYETTAKDIEGWTVKETPKNAKGTYQAEEQTITYVYVKAASKEVPVSGGNNPGNGQGNPVADGGTTTYATARTLPVAGQRQTSTKKLPATGEKHSGSLILTLTGMGIIVLIGMMELKRMKRE
;
A
#
# COMPACT_ATOMS: atom_id res chain seq x y z
N MET A 1 -64.03 46.53 20.27
CA MET A 1 -63.18 47.50 19.55
C MET A 1 -61.81 47.51 20.19
N ALA A 2 -60.78 47.69 19.36
CA ALA A 2 -59.34 47.49 19.58
C ALA A 2 -58.97 45.99 19.75
N GLY A 3 -58.24 45.31 18.87
CA GLY A 3 -57.31 45.72 17.81
C GLY A 3 -56.07 44.85 17.96
N ALA A 4 -56.17 43.56 17.65
CA ALA A 4 -55.03 42.64 17.71
C ALA A 4 -54.10 42.92 16.51
N GLY A 5 -53.05 43.71 16.75
CA GLY A 5 -52.02 44.00 15.77
C GLY A 5 -51.21 42.74 15.44
N ASN A 6 -51.06 42.48 14.15
CA ASN A 6 -50.23 41.40 13.61
C ASN A 6 -48.75 41.74 13.83
N LEU A 7 -48.05 40.94 14.65
CA LEU A 7 -46.65 41.14 15.06
C LEU A 7 -45.65 41.16 13.89
N GLU A 8 -45.99 40.57 12.74
CA GLU A 8 -45.10 40.58 11.56
C GLU A 8 -45.09 41.93 10.81
N SER A 9 -45.99 42.87 11.16
CA SER A 9 -46.14 44.14 10.42
C SER A 9 -45.74 45.40 11.20
N ASN A 10 -45.29 45.27 12.46
CA ASN A 10 -45.18 46.40 13.39
C ASN A 10 -43.83 46.49 14.11
N LEU A 11 -42.72 46.32 13.38
CA LEU A 11 -41.37 46.55 13.90
C LEU A 11 -40.99 48.03 13.75
N GLY A 12 -40.92 48.71 14.89
CA GLY A 12 -40.75 50.16 15.01
C GLY A 12 -42.07 50.81 15.38
N TYR A 13 -42.10 51.57 16.48
CA TYR A 13 -43.28 52.23 17.06
C TYR A 13 -44.15 52.94 15.99
N ASP A 14 -45.17 52.27 15.45
CA ASP A 14 -46.17 52.91 14.57
C ASP A 14 -47.61 52.46 14.88
N ASN A 15 -48.51 53.43 14.73
CA ASN A 15 -49.92 53.49 15.05
C ASN A 15 -50.81 52.61 14.14
N GLY A 16 -50.36 51.40 13.79
CA GLY A 16 -51.17 50.42 13.08
C GLY A 16 -51.24 50.60 11.56
N THR A 17 -50.20 51.17 10.92
CA THR A 17 -50.07 51.22 9.45
C THR A 17 -49.17 50.09 8.96
N ALA A 18 -49.60 49.34 7.93
CA ALA A 18 -48.77 48.28 7.33
C ALA A 18 -47.54 48.87 6.64
N THR A 19 -46.34 48.40 7.01
CA THR A 19 -45.07 48.86 6.45
C THR A 19 -44.66 48.07 5.20
N SER A 20 -43.97 48.71 4.25
CA SER A 20 -43.39 48.07 3.06
C SER A 20 -41.95 47.56 3.29
N VAL A 21 -41.52 47.52 4.55
CA VAL A 21 -40.14 47.30 4.97
C VAL A 21 -39.98 45.83 5.31
N THR A 22 -38.96 45.19 4.73
CA THR A 22 -38.68 43.77 4.97
C THR A 22 -37.89 43.60 6.27
N MET A 23 -37.91 42.40 6.87
CA MET A 23 -37.03 42.07 8.01
C MET A 23 -35.54 42.35 7.71
N GLU A 24 -35.13 42.25 6.45
CA GLU A 24 -33.80 42.61 5.97
C GLU A 24 -33.40 44.05 6.25
N ASN A 25 -34.33 44.96 6.01
CA ASN A 25 -34.09 46.37 6.19
C ASN A 25 -33.96 46.69 7.71
N VAL A 26 -34.74 46.00 8.55
CA VAL A 26 -34.75 46.17 10.03
C VAL A 26 -33.50 45.61 10.70
N PHE A 27 -33.04 44.43 10.28
CA PHE A 27 -32.00 43.66 10.98
C PHE A 27 -30.58 43.82 10.40
N GLY A 28 -30.43 44.26 9.15
CA GLY A 28 -29.13 44.56 8.54
C GLY A 28 -28.31 43.35 8.04
N THR A 29 -27.11 43.61 7.53
CA THR A 29 -26.14 42.61 7.04
C THR A 29 -25.17 42.17 8.15
N ALA A 30 -24.74 40.92 8.15
CA ALA A 30 -23.77 40.41 9.13
C ALA A 30 -22.31 40.60 8.64
N PRO A 31 -21.31 40.84 9.53
CA PRO A 31 -21.45 41.07 10.97
C PRO A 31 -22.20 42.37 11.26
N VAL A 32 -23.08 42.33 12.26
CA VAL A 32 -23.94 43.46 12.61
C VAL A 32 -23.08 44.52 13.30
N GLY A 33 -22.95 45.69 12.66
CA GLY A 33 -22.20 46.85 13.17
C GLY A 33 -23.06 48.11 13.19
N LEU A 34 -22.61 49.12 13.94
CA LEU A 34 -23.21 50.46 13.89
C LEU A 34 -23.07 51.00 12.46
N VAL A 35 -24.20 51.25 11.81
CA VAL A 35 -24.26 51.78 10.45
C VAL A 35 -25.24 52.94 10.43
N GLU A 36 -24.89 54.00 9.70
CA GLU A 36 -25.74 55.17 9.53
C GLU A 36 -26.95 54.79 8.65
N ASN A 37 -27.99 54.26 9.30
CA ASN A 37 -29.36 54.10 8.82
C ASN A 37 -29.55 53.34 7.47
N TYR A 38 -29.69 52.01 7.50
CA TYR A 38 -30.24 51.24 6.36
C TYR A 38 -31.76 51.38 6.19
N ASN A 39 -32.44 51.91 7.22
CA ASN A 39 -33.86 52.25 7.18
C ASN A 39 -34.01 53.76 7.10
N LYS A 40 -34.79 54.28 6.15
CA LYS A 40 -35.24 55.69 6.20
C LYS A 40 -36.34 55.93 7.26
N ILE A 41 -36.36 55.14 8.34
CA ILE A 41 -37.42 55.14 9.36
C ILE A 41 -36.89 55.70 10.66
N LYS A 42 -37.73 56.50 11.31
CA LYS A 42 -37.46 57.29 12.50
C LYS A 42 -38.39 56.80 13.61
N ALA A 43 -37.87 56.43 14.77
CA ALA A 43 -38.70 56.20 15.95
C ALA A 43 -38.91 57.53 16.71
N GLY A 44 -40.16 57.93 16.93
CA GLY A 44 -40.52 59.18 17.65
C GLY A 44 -41.72 59.92 17.04
N THR A 45 -42.32 60.83 17.80
CA THR A 45 -43.35 61.77 17.35
C THR A 45 -42.73 62.99 16.68
N SER A 46 -43.51 63.75 15.91
CA SER A 46 -43.08 65.03 15.30
C SER A 46 -42.67 66.13 16.30
N SER A 47 -42.78 65.85 17.60
CA SER A 47 -42.49 66.74 18.73
C SER A 47 -41.25 66.34 19.54
N ASP A 48 -40.59 65.23 19.20
CA ASP A 48 -39.39 64.77 19.90
C ASP A 48 -38.13 65.49 19.36
N ALA A 49 -37.25 65.91 20.28
CA ALA A 49 -36.08 66.74 19.94
C ALA A 49 -34.89 65.93 19.38
N ILE A 50 -34.86 64.60 19.58
CA ILE A 50 -33.82 63.70 19.07
C ILE A 50 -34.51 62.45 18.52
N ILE A 51 -34.12 62.08 17.31
CA ILE A 51 -34.62 60.92 16.56
C ILE A 51 -33.49 59.91 16.51
N LEU A 52 -33.73 58.68 16.99
CA LEU A 52 -32.69 57.67 17.10
C LEU A 52 -32.86 56.59 16.02
N PRO A 53 -31.79 56.21 15.30
CA PRO A 53 -31.82 55.07 14.39
C PRO A 53 -32.03 53.76 15.17
N THR A 54 -32.79 52.81 14.61
CA THR A 54 -32.83 51.44 15.16
C THR A 54 -31.48 50.79 14.89
N VAL A 55 -30.68 50.55 15.92
CA VAL A 55 -29.39 49.89 15.79
C VAL A 55 -29.59 48.38 15.99
N PRO A 56 -29.26 47.54 15.01
CA PRO A 56 -29.23 46.11 15.24
C PRO A 56 -28.08 45.79 16.22
N ILE A 57 -28.40 45.06 17.29
CA ILE A 57 -27.43 44.70 18.34
C ILE A 57 -26.91 43.29 18.05
N ALA A 58 -25.62 43.15 17.81
CA ALA A 58 -24.96 41.84 17.86
C ALA A 58 -24.94 41.34 19.31
N PRO A 59 -25.21 40.04 19.57
CA PRO A 59 -25.05 39.45 20.91
C PRO A 59 -23.69 39.81 21.52
N GLU A 60 -23.69 40.19 22.80
CA GLU A 60 -22.48 40.54 23.59
C GLU A 60 -21.67 41.76 23.10
N LYS A 61 -22.13 42.55 22.10
CA LYS A 61 -21.46 43.80 21.69
C LYS A 61 -22.10 45.04 22.33
N LEU A 62 -21.28 46.06 22.59
CA LEU A 62 -21.73 47.37 23.08
C LEU A 62 -22.54 48.08 21.98
N ALA A 63 -23.84 48.25 22.21
CA ALA A 63 -24.63 49.28 21.54
C ALA A 63 -24.42 50.59 22.30
N ASP A 64 -23.33 51.28 21.98
CA ASP A 64 -22.92 52.54 22.61
C ASP A 64 -23.43 53.71 21.76
N ASP A 65 -24.64 54.17 22.09
CA ASP A 65 -24.97 55.59 22.08
C ASP A 65 -25.96 55.82 23.25
N GLN A 66 -25.42 55.90 24.46
CA GLN A 66 -26.20 56.10 25.69
C GLN A 66 -26.71 57.56 25.75
N VAL A 67 -28.02 57.78 25.54
CA VAL A 67 -28.62 59.11 25.72
C VAL A 67 -29.11 59.31 27.17
N GLU A 68 -28.53 60.27 27.91
CA GLU A 68 -28.80 60.48 29.35
C GLU A 68 -30.21 61.02 29.69
N ASN A 69 -31.03 61.40 28.71
CA ASN A 69 -32.27 62.19 28.92
C ASN A 69 -33.59 61.47 28.59
N LEU A 70 -33.66 60.14 28.74
CA LEU A 70 -34.86 59.37 28.35
C LEU A 70 -35.78 59.07 29.55
N ARG A 71 -37.10 59.12 29.30
CA ARG A 71 -38.17 58.78 30.28
C ARG A 71 -37.92 57.38 30.87
N ASN A 72 -38.31 57.15 32.14
CA ASN A 72 -38.32 55.82 32.76
C ASN A 72 -39.30 54.89 31.99
N VAL A 73 -38.80 54.21 30.97
CA VAL A 73 -39.52 53.19 30.22
C VAL A 73 -39.21 51.85 30.88
N ALA A 74 -40.21 51.28 31.57
CA ALA A 74 -40.07 50.02 32.29
C ALA A 74 -40.15 48.79 31.38
N GLU A 75 -40.68 48.93 30.15
CA GLU A 75 -40.89 47.84 29.20
C GLU A 75 -40.54 48.27 27.77
N ASP A 76 -39.98 47.38 26.95
CA ASP A 76 -39.64 47.66 25.55
C ASP A 76 -40.87 47.67 24.61
N GLN A 77 -40.65 47.86 23.30
CA GLN A 77 -41.74 47.89 22.31
C GLN A 77 -42.48 46.56 22.10
N ARG A 78 -42.03 45.46 22.73
CA ARG A 78 -42.70 44.15 22.78
C ARG A 78 -43.49 43.97 24.09
N GLY A 79 -43.46 44.94 25.01
CA GLY A 79 -44.08 44.87 26.33
C GLY A 79 -43.24 44.10 27.35
N LEU A 80 -41.92 43.98 27.14
CA LEU A 80 -41.03 43.20 28.01
C LEU A 80 -40.23 44.08 28.99
N PRO A 81 -40.12 43.72 30.29
CA PRO A 81 -39.47 44.57 31.30
C PRO A 81 -37.98 44.83 31.05
N ARG A 82 -37.56 46.10 31.08
CA ARG A 82 -36.18 46.58 30.91
C ARG A 82 -35.38 46.55 32.21
N THR A 83 -34.13 46.08 32.18
CA THR A 83 -33.26 45.99 33.38
C THR A 83 -31.95 46.79 33.33
N ALA A 84 -31.57 47.34 32.18
CA ALA A 84 -30.42 48.24 32.04
C ALA A 84 -30.85 49.65 31.62
N LYS A 85 -30.03 50.67 31.93
CA LYS A 85 -30.20 52.01 31.35
C LYS A 85 -29.59 52.02 29.95
N ALA A 86 -30.41 52.02 28.89
CA ALA A 86 -30.18 52.75 27.63
C ALA A 86 -31.28 52.62 26.56
N ASP A 87 -31.32 53.67 25.74
CA ASP A 87 -31.84 53.91 24.39
C ASP A 87 -33.34 53.68 24.06
N ILE A 88 -33.99 54.72 23.51
CA ILE A 88 -35.33 54.65 22.91
C ILE A 88 -35.13 54.34 21.43
N GLY A 89 -35.37 53.10 21.01
CA GLY A 89 -35.29 52.71 19.60
C GLY A 89 -34.55 51.42 19.30
N SER A 90 -33.87 50.82 20.28
CA SER A 90 -33.16 49.54 20.10
C SER A 90 -33.97 48.35 20.63
N VAL A 91 -34.00 47.25 19.89
CA VAL A 91 -34.59 45.97 20.33
C VAL A 91 -33.54 45.24 21.17
N GLU A 92 -33.82 45.02 22.44
CA GLU A 92 -32.98 44.17 23.30
C GLU A 92 -33.15 42.71 22.83
N ILE A 93 -32.06 42.05 22.44
CA ILE A 93 -32.11 40.66 21.96
C ILE A 93 -31.71 39.75 23.12
N ASP A 94 -32.63 38.86 23.52
CA ASP A 94 -32.29 37.73 24.38
C ASP A 94 -31.72 36.61 23.52
N TRP A 95 -30.79 35.83 24.06
CA TRP A 95 -30.13 34.78 23.30
C TRP A 95 -29.70 33.57 24.14
N ILE A 96 -29.50 32.46 23.43
CA ILE A 96 -28.77 31.28 23.89
C ILE A 96 -27.48 31.23 23.07
N LYS A 97 -26.35 31.29 23.74
CA LYS A 97 -25.02 31.16 23.16
C LYS A 97 -24.57 29.72 23.25
N TYR A 98 -24.13 29.19 22.12
CA TYR A 98 -23.47 27.91 21.99
C TYR A 98 -21.98 28.19 21.84
N ASP A 99 -21.23 27.94 22.91
CA ASP A 99 -19.78 28.13 22.97
C ASP A 99 -19.10 26.80 22.62
N SER A 100 -18.18 26.81 21.65
CA SER A 100 -17.47 25.62 21.21
C SER A 100 -16.52 25.06 22.27
N ASN A 101 -16.28 25.78 23.37
CA ASN A 101 -15.48 25.35 24.53
C ASN A 101 -14.11 24.77 24.13
N GLY A 102 -13.39 25.52 23.28
CA GLY A 102 -12.07 25.16 22.77
C GLY A 102 -12.07 24.36 21.46
N GLY A 103 -13.22 24.24 20.79
CA GLY A 103 -13.35 23.76 19.40
C GLY A 103 -13.72 24.87 18.42
N ILE A 104 -14.25 24.51 17.25
CA ILE A 104 -14.83 25.43 16.24
C ILE A 104 -16.11 24.85 15.66
N PHE A 105 -16.95 25.69 15.05
CA PHE A 105 -18.11 25.30 14.24
C PHE A 105 -17.84 25.56 12.75
N ASP A 106 -17.68 24.52 11.92
CA ASP A 106 -17.36 24.70 10.49
C ASP A 106 -18.62 24.87 9.63
N LEU A 107 -19.20 26.06 9.67
CA LEU A 107 -20.47 26.35 9.01
C LEU A 107 -20.34 26.54 7.48
N GLY A 108 -19.11 26.53 6.95
CA GLY A 108 -18.77 26.58 5.52
C GLY A 108 -19.15 27.87 4.78
N THR A 109 -19.97 28.72 5.40
CA THR A 109 -20.46 29.98 4.88
C THR A 109 -20.55 30.99 6.02
N ALA A 110 -20.15 32.22 5.77
CA ALA A 110 -20.41 33.32 6.70
C ALA A 110 -21.87 33.78 6.55
N LEU A 111 -22.49 34.25 7.63
CA LEU A 111 -23.77 34.94 7.53
C LEU A 111 -23.62 36.16 6.63
N ALA A 112 -24.31 36.16 5.49
CA ALA A 112 -24.40 37.34 4.63
C ALA A 112 -25.37 38.39 5.21
N LYS A 113 -26.34 37.94 6.03
CA LYS A 113 -27.46 38.75 6.52
C LYS A 113 -27.96 38.26 7.87
N TYR A 114 -28.42 39.18 8.72
CA TYR A 114 -29.04 38.86 9.99
C TYR A 114 -30.55 38.60 9.81
N GLU A 115 -31.01 37.41 10.20
CA GLU A 115 -32.40 36.96 9.99
C GLU A 115 -33.26 37.02 11.27
N GLY A 116 -32.69 37.52 12.38
CA GLY A 116 -33.42 37.69 13.65
C GLY A 116 -33.60 36.41 14.47
N THR A 117 -33.07 35.27 14.01
CA THR A 117 -33.21 33.95 14.67
C THR A 117 -31.88 33.31 15.05
N ILE A 118 -30.80 33.60 14.29
CA ILE A 118 -29.45 33.08 14.53
C ILE A 118 -28.38 34.17 14.33
N TYR A 119 -27.23 34.05 14.99
CA TYR A 119 -26.07 34.92 14.81
C TYR A 119 -24.75 34.15 14.96
N TYR A 120 -23.78 34.41 14.08
CA TYR A 120 -22.38 33.94 14.17
C TYR A 120 -21.48 34.76 13.23
N GLU A 121 -20.16 34.73 13.45
CA GLU A 121 -19.19 35.52 12.66
C GLU A 121 -18.15 34.64 11.96
N GLY A 122 -17.93 34.88 10.67
CA GLY A 122 -16.99 34.10 9.86
C GLY A 122 -17.54 32.73 9.44
N THR A 123 -16.67 31.90 8.85
CA THR A 123 -17.02 30.54 8.39
C THR A 123 -16.75 29.46 9.45
N GLN A 124 -15.84 29.74 10.39
CA GLN A 124 -15.42 28.83 11.46
C GLN A 124 -15.48 29.51 12.84
N PRO A 125 -16.66 29.98 13.29
CA PRO A 125 -16.81 30.63 14.59
C PRO A 125 -16.56 29.68 15.76
N GLU A 126 -16.11 30.23 16.89
CA GLU A 126 -16.09 29.55 18.19
C GLU A 126 -17.43 29.69 18.94
N THR A 127 -18.29 30.61 18.52
CA THR A 127 -19.59 30.87 19.14
C THR A 127 -20.71 30.94 18.11
N TYR A 128 -21.84 30.33 18.43
CA TYR A 128 -23.06 30.34 17.63
C TYR A 128 -24.21 30.76 18.53
N TYR A 129 -25.07 31.68 18.08
CA TYR A 129 -26.17 32.19 18.91
C TYR A 129 -27.51 31.86 18.29
N GLN A 130 -28.40 31.35 19.11
CA GLN A 130 -29.84 31.39 18.88
C GLN A 130 -30.39 32.64 19.55
N VAL A 131 -31.01 33.51 18.76
CA VAL A 131 -31.41 34.86 19.19
C VAL A 131 -32.93 35.02 19.09
N GLY A 132 -33.50 35.88 19.94
CA GLY A 132 -34.93 36.14 19.91
C GLY A 132 -35.39 37.01 21.08
N TYR A 133 -36.47 36.56 21.73
CA TYR A 133 -37.10 37.22 22.86
C TYR A 133 -37.36 36.23 23.98
N LYS A 134 -37.43 36.73 25.21
CA LYS A 134 -37.85 35.98 26.39
C LYS A 134 -39.06 35.08 26.12
N ASP A 135 -38.98 33.83 26.55
CA ASP A 135 -40.03 32.81 26.43
C ASP A 135 -40.24 32.26 24.99
N LEU A 136 -39.43 32.67 24.01
CA LEU A 136 -39.36 32.00 22.70
C LEU A 136 -38.74 30.61 22.85
N THR A 137 -39.46 29.59 22.39
CA THR A 137 -38.97 28.21 22.34
C THR A 137 -38.26 27.93 21.02
N GLN A 138 -37.05 27.37 21.10
CA GLN A 138 -36.22 26.98 19.96
C GLN A 138 -35.73 25.53 20.12
N THR A 139 -35.21 24.96 19.05
CA THR A 139 -34.65 23.59 19.06
C THR A 139 -33.15 23.64 19.28
N ILE A 140 -32.65 22.83 20.21
CA ILE A 140 -31.21 22.71 20.46
C ILE A 140 -30.52 22.06 19.24
N PRO A 141 -29.52 22.70 18.62
CA PRO A 141 -28.82 22.16 17.46
C PRO A 141 -27.94 20.97 17.84
N ALA A 142 -27.83 19.99 16.94
CA ALA A 142 -26.83 18.94 17.07
C ALA A 142 -25.44 19.48 16.73
N GLY A 143 -24.39 18.90 17.33
CA GLY A 143 -23.01 19.24 16.94
C GLY A 143 -22.73 18.99 15.46
N MET A 144 -23.41 18.00 14.84
CA MET A 144 -23.33 17.75 13.40
C MET A 144 -23.94 18.88 12.57
N ASP A 145 -25.03 19.50 13.02
CA ASP A 145 -25.68 20.62 12.32
C ASP A 145 -24.78 21.87 12.32
N LEU A 146 -23.96 22.01 13.37
CA LEU A 146 -22.97 23.08 13.50
C LEU A 146 -21.59 22.70 12.98
N HIS A 147 -21.40 21.47 12.48
CA HIS A 147 -20.09 20.91 12.13
C HIS A 147 -19.03 21.18 13.22
N ALA A 148 -19.40 20.92 14.47
CA ALA A 148 -18.54 21.15 15.63
C ALA A 148 -17.32 20.22 15.60
N THR A 149 -16.11 20.79 15.61
CA THR A 149 -14.86 20.03 15.64
C THR A 149 -13.90 20.54 16.70
N ARG A 150 -13.09 19.62 17.25
CA ARG A 150 -11.98 19.92 18.16
C ARG A 150 -10.93 18.83 18.01
N GLU A 151 -9.68 19.22 17.76
CA GLU A 151 -8.60 18.28 17.49
C GLU A 151 -8.41 17.27 18.63
N GLY A 152 -8.57 15.97 18.35
CA GLY A 152 -8.44 14.89 19.32
C GLY A 152 -9.67 14.65 20.22
N TYR A 153 -10.81 15.30 19.93
CA TYR A 153 -12.04 15.15 20.70
C TYR A 153 -13.27 15.00 19.80
N GLN A 154 -14.31 14.35 20.31
CA GLN A 154 -15.64 14.32 19.69
C GLN A 154 -16.65 15.12 20.52
N PHE A 155 -17.54 15.82 19.82
CA PHE A 155 -18.64 16.55 20.43
C PHE A 155 -19.62 15.57 21.08
N ALA A 156 -19.81 15.69 22.39
CA ALA A 156 -20.66 14.80 23.19
C ALA A 156 -22.05 15.39 23.46
N GLY A 157 -22.19 16.72 23.44
CA GLY A 157 -23.45 17.41 23.73
C GLY A 157 -23.23 18.80 24.33
N TRP A 158 -24.26 19.34 24.95
CA TRP A 158 -24.24 20.67 25.57
C TRP A 158 -24.35 20.57 27.10
N SER A 159 -23.72 21.49 27.82
CA SER A 159 -23.94 21.67 29.27
C SER A 159 -23.93 23.15 29.64
N LYS A 160 -24.61 23.52 30.72
CA LYS A 160 -24.50 24.86 31.32
C LYS A 160 -23.19 25.06 32.08
N ASP A 161 -22.55 23.97 32.50
CA ASP A 161 -21.25 24.00 33.17
C ASP A 161 -20.12 23.91 32.14
N LYS A 162 -19.24 24.91 32.14
CA LYS A 162 -18.09 24.99 31.23
C LYS A 162 -17.11 23.82 31.42
N ASP A 163 -16.99 23.32 32.64
CA ASP A 163 -16.03 22.28 33.02
C ASP A 163 -16.63 20.86 33.01
N ALA A 164 -17.89 20.73 32.56
CA ALA A 164 -18.61 19.46 32.49
C ALA A 164 -17.86 18.40 31.69
N LYS A 165 -17.91 17.15 32.19
CA LYS A 165 -17.37 15.96 31.51
C LYS A 165 -18.41 15.19 30.71
N ASP A 166 -19.68 15.35 31.11
CA ASP A 166 -20.83 14.75 30.47
C ASP A 166 -21.85 15.85 30.13
N PRO A 167 -22.60 15.71 29.02
CA PRO A 167 -23.62 16.68 28.64
C PRO A 167 -24.85 16.59 29.54
N ASP A 168 -25.60 17.69 29.65
CA ASP A 168 -26.84 17.75 30.41
C ASP A 168 -27.96 17.05 29.60
N ALA A 169 -28.67 16.10 30.21
CA ALA A 169 -29.64 15.25 29.51
C ALA A 169 -30.88 16.01 28.99
N ASP A 170 -31.25 17.10 29.65
CA ASP A 170 -32.31 18.04 29.25
C ASP A 170 -31.86 19.06 28.19
N LEU A 171 -30.59 19.00 27.78
CA LEU A 171 -30.02 19.80 26.69
C LEU A 171 -29.64 18.95 25.47
N ALA A 172 -30.24 17.77 25.32
CA ALA A 172 -29.99 16.91 24.16
C ALA A 172 -30.44 17.60 22.85
N ALA A 173 -29.70 17.37 21.77
CA ALA A 173 -30.03 17.90 20.45
C ALA A 173 -31.45 17.49 20.01
N GLY A 174 -32.17 18.41 19.36
CA GLY A 174 -33.57 18.21 18.97
C GLY A 174 -34.59 18.47 20.09
N GLN A 175 -34.17 18.58 21.36
CA GLN A 175 -35.05 19.06 22.42
C GLN A 175 -35.33 20.55 22.27
N SER A 176 -36.42 20.98 22.90
CA SER A 176 -36.82 22.38 22.92
C SER A 176 -36.20 23.10 24.12
N ILE A 177 -35.60 24.26 23.88
CA ILE A 177 -35.10 25.17 24.90
C ILE A 177 -35.84 26.51 24.80
N THR A 178 -36.18 27.08 25.94
CA THR A 178 -36.85 28.38 26.01
C THR A 178 -35.84 29.45 26.39
N ILE A 179 -35.73 30.51 25.60
CA ILE A 179 -34.79 31.61 25.85
C ILE A 179 -35.11 32.26 27.21
N PRO A 180 -34.20 32.19 28.20
CA PRO A 180 -34.44 32.72 29.54
C PRO A 180 -34.21 34.23 29.59
N LYS A 181 -34.69 34.87 30.67
CA LYS A 181 -34.42 36.29 30.92
C LYS A 181 -32.96 36.48 31.33
N GLY A 182 -32.20 37.26 30.57
CA GLY A 182 -30.81 37.60 30.90
C GLY A 182 -29.73 36.77 30.20
N ASN A 183 -30.08 36.10 29.11
CA ASN A 183 -29.21 35.26 28.27
C ASN A 183 -28.71 33.98 28.95
N GLU A 184 -28.36 32.96 28.16
CA GLU A 184 -27.82 31.68 28.64
C GLU A 184 -26.67 31.24 27.75
N THR A 185 -25.64 30.66 28.34
CA THR A 185 -24.51 30.06 27.60
C THR A 185 -24.49 28.57 27.83
N LEU A 186 -24.46 27.82 26.72
CA LEU A 186 -24.27 26.38 26.68
C LEU A 186 -22.88 26.10 26.11
N TYR A 187 -22.10 25.31 26.83
CA TYR A 187 -20.75 24.92 26.45
C TYR A 187 -20.79 23.54 25.79
N ALA A 188 -20.05 23.42 24.68
CA ALA A 188 -19.80 22.13 24.06
C ALA A 188 -19.03 21.22 25.04
N VAL A 189 -19.56 20.03 25.28
CA VAL A 189 -18.88 18.98 26.03
C VAL A 189 -18.13 18.10 25.04
N TRP A 190 -16.85 17.89 25.30
CA TRP A 190 -15.94 17.16 24.42
C TRP A 190 -15.41 15.91 25.11
N LYS A 191 -15.53 14.76 24.43
CA LYS A 191 -14.93 13.51 24.89
C LYS A 191 -13.61 13.26 24.16
N LYS A 192 -12.55 13.05 24.93
CA LYS A 192 -11.23 12.68 24.40
C LYS A 192 -11.21 11.17 24.16
N SER A 193 -10.60 10.74 23.07
CA SER A 193 -10.28 9.34 22.86
C SER A 193 -9.09 8.92 23.72
N GLU A 194 -9.12 7.68 24.18
CA GLU A 194 -8.00 7.02 24.84
C GLU A 194 -7.13 6.29 23.80
N PRO A 195 -5.80 6.25 23.99
CA PRO A 195 -4.90 5.57 23.07
C PRO A 195 -5.13 4.05 23.07
N VAL A 196 -4.78 3.42 21.95
CA VAL A 196 -4.74 1.96 21.83
C VAL A 196 -3.30 1.49 21.93
N ILE A 197 -3.01 0.60 22.87
CA ILE A 197 -1.66 0.04 23.08
C ILE A 197 -1.59 -1.34 22.42
N VAL A 198 -0.62 -1.52 21.53
CA VAL A 198 -0.38 -2.76 20.79
C VAL A 198 0.85 -3.46 21.35
N HIS A 199 0.65 -4.66 21.87
CA HIS A 199 1.67 -5.55 22.42
C HIS A 199 2.10 -6.59 21.39
N TYR A 200 3.41 -6.81 21.28
CA TYR A 200 4.02 -7.80 20.40
C TYR A 200 4.62 -8.92 21.25
N MET A 201 3.94 -10.07 21.32
CA MET A 201 4.18 -11.10 22.32
C MET A 201 4.38 -12.50 21.69
N THR A 202 5.11 -13.37 22.37
CA THR A 202 5.19 -14.82 22.09
C THR A 202 4.77 -15.62 23.32
N TYR A 203 4.39 -16.89 23.14
CA TYR A 203 4.32 -17.84 24.26
C TYR A 203 5.70 -18.43 24.54
N ASP A 204 6.11 -18.42 25.81
CA ASP A 204 7.30 -19.13 26.29
C ASP A 204 7.03 -20.64 26.52
N GLU A 205 8.04 -21.39 26.97
CA GLU A 205 7.93 -22.83 27.25
C GLU A 205 6.86 -23.17 28.31
N ASN A 206 6.53 -22.22 29.18
CA ASN A 206 5.51 -22.34 30.23
C ASN A 206 4.14 -21.79 29.77
N LYS A 207 3.98 -21.47 28.48
CA LYS A 207 2.78 -20.85 27.89
C LYS A 207 2.43 -19.49 28.50
N GLN A 208 3.41 -18.75 29.00
CA GLN A 208 3.25 -17.36 29.41
C GLN A 208 3.57 -16.41 28.26
N LEU A 209 2.89 -15.26 28.22
CA LEU A 209 3.16 -14.23 27.23
C LEU A 209 4.43 -13.46 27.60
N VAL A 210 5.35 -13.34 26.64
CA VAL A 210 6.61 -12.61 26.77
C VAL A 210 6.73 -11.63 25.62
N GLN A 211 7.12 -10.39 25.93
CA GLN A 211 7.30 -9.33 24.95
C GLN A 211 8.54 -9.59 24.09
N ILE A 212 8.36 -9.47 22.78
CA ILE A 212 9.43 -9.70 21.77
C ILE A 212 9.73 -8.46 20.93
N SER A 213 8.89 -7.42 21.02
CA SER A 213 9.12 -6.11 20.40
C SER A 213 8.51 -5.01 21.27
N PRO A 214 9.05 -3.77 21.24
CA PRO A 214 8.44 -2.63 21.91
C PRO A 214 6.98 -2.43 21.50
N ASP A 215 6.18 -1.99 22.47
CA ASP A 215 4.77 -1.66 22.27
C ASP A 215 4.62 -0.49 21.28
N GLU A 216 3.49 -0.47 20.60
CA GLU A 216 3.08 0.63 19.74
C GLU A 216 1.87 1.33 20.36
N THR A 217 1.86 2.65 20.33
CA THR A 217 0.73 3.46 20.81
C THR A 217 0.06 4.12 19.63
N LEU A 218 -1.20 3.77 19.39
CA LEU A 218 -2.04 4.39 18.38
C LEU A 218 -2.89 5.49 19.03
N THR A 219 -2.95 6.65 18.39
CA THR A 219 -3.80 7.78 18.76
C THR A 219 -4.61 8.23 17.56
N GLY A 220 -5.82 8.73 17.79
CA GLY A 220 -6.72 9.26 16.77
C GLY A 220 -7.98 9.81 17.42
N ALA A 221 -8.83 10.50 16.67
CA ALA A 221 -10.04 11.11 17.22
C ALA A 221 -11.10 10.04 17.58
N LEU A 222 -11.96 10.34 18.55
CA LEU A 222 -13.05 9.45 18.97
C LEU A 222 -13.99 9.16 17.78
N GLY A 223 -14.22 7.87 17.48
CA GLY A 223 -14.97 7.45 16.30
C GLY A 223 -14.13 7.15 15.06
N GLU A 224 -12.85 7.54 15.01
CA GLU A 224 -11.95 7.19 13.90
C GLU A 224 -11.50 5.73 13.98
N THR A 225 -11.32 5.09 12.82
CA THR A 225 -10.80 3.73 12.74
C THR A 225 -9.29 3.69 12.94
N TYR A 226 -8.80 2.68 13.65
CA TYR A 226 -7.37 2.37 13.73
C TYR A 226 -7.04 1.03 13.08
N HIS A 227 -5.79 0.86 12.67
CA HIS A 227 -5.20 -0.39 12.21
C HIS A 227 -3.80 -0.57 12.82
N ALA A 228 -3.65 -1.56 13.69
CA ALA A 228 -2.38 -1.95 14.29
C ALA A 228 -1.50 -2.66 13.27
N GLN A 229 -0.23 -2.27 13.22
CA GLN A 229 0.71 -2.83 12.27
C GLN A 229 1.15 -4.24 12.71
N ILE A 230 1.23 -5.17 11.76
CA ILE A 230 1.87 -6.46 11.99
C ILE A 230 3.34 -6.31 11.61
N LYS A 231 4.19 -6.21 12.63
CA LYS A 231 5.63 -6.03 12.44
C LYS A 231 6.27 -7.33 11.96
N GLN A 232 7.21 -7.20 11.04
CA GLN A 232 8.20 -8.25 10.83
C GLN A 232 9.16 -8.24 12.03
N ILE A 233 9.30 -9.39 12.68
CA ILE A 233 10.16 -9.57 13.86
C ILE A 233 11.09 -10.75 13.56
N ASP A 234 12.40 -10.54 13.68
CA ASP A 234 13.40 -11.58 13.43
C ASP A 234 13.12 -12.82 14.30
N ASP A 235 13.27 -14.02 13.73
CA ASP A 235 12.97 -15.32 14.36
C ASP A 235 11.49 -15.59 14.74
N TYR A 236 10.56 -14.70 14.40
CA TYR A 236 9.16 -14.83 14.78
C TYR A 236 8.20 -14.64 13.58
N VAL A 237 7.16 -15.48 13.51
CA VAL A 237 6.11 -15.39 12.50
C VAL A 237 4.80 -15.05 13.20
N PHE A 238 4.08 -14.04 12.68
CA PHE A 238 2.76 -13.67 13.17
C PHE A 238 1.85 -14.90 13.15
N SER A 239 1.32 -15.25 14.32
CA SER A 239 0.50 -16.45 14.53
C SER A 239 -0.97 -16.11 14.77
N GLY A 240 -1.27 -14.86 15.12
CA GLY A 240 -2.61 -14.36 15.25
C GLY A 240 -2.72 -13.27 16.31
N VAL A 241 -3.93 -13.01 16.76
CA VAL A 241 -4.21 -12.11 17.89
C VAL A 241 -4.71 -12.92 19.08
N LYS A 242 -4.47 -12.42 20.28
CA LYS A 242 -5.04 -13.01 21.50
C LYS A 242 -6.56 -13.03 21.40
N GLU A 243 -7.19 -14.06 21.96
CA GLU A 243 -8.65 -14.20 21.92
C GLU A 243 -9.35 -12.97 22.50
N GLY A 244 -10.22 -12.35 21.71
CA GLY A 244 -10.95 -11.13 22.09
C GLY A 244 -10.28 -9.82 21.67
N ASP A 245 -9.08 -9.88 21.09
CA ASP A 245 -8.37 -8.73 20.56
C ASP A 245 -8.60 -8.58 19.04
N SER A 246 -8.37 -7.38 18.52
CA SER A 246 -8.44 -7.10 17.09
C SER A 246 -7.43 -6.04 16.67
N ILE A 247 -6.70 -6.30 15.59
CA ILE A 247 -5.77 -5.33 15.00
C ILE A 247 -6.49 -4.12 14.40
N THR A 248 -7.81 -4.13 14.36
CA THR A 248 -8.61 -2.98 13.90
C THR A 248 -9.68 -2.65 14.91
N GLY A 249 -10.12 -1.41 14.87
CA GLY A 249 -11.23 -0.96 15.68
C GLY A 249 -11.49 0.51 15.44
N ILE A 250 -12.18 1.11 16.39
CA ILE A 250 -12.47 2.53 16.41
C ILE A 250 -11.94 3.07 17.74
N PHE A 251 -11.33 4.25 17.74
CA PHE A 251 -10.92 4.91 18.97
C PHE A 251 -12.14 5.25 19.82
N SER A 252 -12.09 4.84 21.10
CA SER A 252 -13.13 5.04 22.11
C SER A 252 -12.64 5.94 23.25
N ASP A 253 -13.54 6.33 24.15
CA ASP A 253 -13.23 7.03 25.41
C ASP A 253 -12.80 6.05 26.52
N GLU A 254 -12.74 4.75 26.20
CA GLU A 254 -12.16 3.70 27.04
C GLU A 254 -10.79 3.29 26.50
N PRO A 255 -9.79 3.06 27.38
CA PRO A 255 -8.47 2.59 26.97
C PRO A 255 -8.56 1.16 26.44
N LYS A 256 -7.72 0.85 25.44
CA LYS A 256 -7.72 -0.46 24.80
C LYS A 256 -6.31 -0.99 24.64
N GLU A 257 -6.14 -2.26 24.97
CA GLU A 257 -4.91 -3.02 24.73
C GLU A 257 -5.21 -4.12 23.71
N ILE A 258 -4.24 -4.37 22.82
CA ILE A 258 -4.31 -5.44 21.82
C ILE A 258 -3.00 -6.21 21.81
N THR A 259 -3.10 -7.53 21.84
CA THR A 259 -1.95 -8.43 21.86
C THR A 259 -1.87 -9.21 20.55
N LEU A 260 -0.82 -8.92 19.78
CA LEU A 260 -0.43 -9.70 18.61
C LEU A 260 0.50 -10.83 19.09
N ILE A 261 0.13 -12.06 18.71
CA ILE A 261 0.80 -13.29 19.08
C ILE A 261 1.68 -13.74 17.93
N TYR A 262 2.95 -14.01 18.24
CA TYR A 262 3.91 -14.55 17.31
C TYR A 262 4.36 -15.94 17.79
N GLY A 263 4.65 -16.80 16.82
CA GLY A 263 5.25 -18.11 17.03
C GLY A 263 6.70 -18.07 16.59
N LYS A 264 7.58 -18.76 17.31
CA LYS A 264 8.98 -18.89 16.91
C LYS A 264 9.04 -19.55 15.54
N ALA A 265 9.70 -18.90 14.58
CA ALA A 265 9.88 -19.44 13.25
C ALA A 265 10.54 -20.82 13.36
N ALA A 266 9.99 -21.82 12.67
CA ALA A 266 10.69 -23.07 12.49
C ALA A 266 12.00 -22.74 11.77
N LYS A 267 13.12 -23.23 12.30
CA LYS A 267 14.42 -22.97 11.70
C LYS A 267 14.57 -23.77 10.42
N GLU A 268 14.02 -23.22 9.34
CA GLU A 268 14.25 -23.69 7.99
C GLU A 268 15.74 -23.55 7.67
N LYS A 269 16.24 -24.43 6.82
CA LYS A 269 17.67 -24.47 6.49
C LYS A 269 17.90 -23.95 5.09
N GLY A 270 18.74 -22.93 4.96
CA GLY A 270 19.29 -22.53 3.67
C GLY A 270 20.38 -23.49 3.22
N ILE A 271 20.65 -23.50 1.92
CA ILE A 271 21.74 -24.27 1.31
C ILE A 271 22.75 -23.30 0.70
N VAL A 272 24.04 -23.59 0.83
CA VAL A 272 25.12 -22.91 0.08
C VAL A 272 25.79 -23.95 -0.83
N LEU A 273 25.84 -23.64 -2.12
CA LEU A 273 26.53 -24.41 -3.15
C LEU A 273 27.78 -23.65 -3.60
N VAL A 274 28.95 -24.26 -3.44
CA VAL A 274 30.24 -23.73 -3.86
C VAL A 274 30.73 -24.48 -5.08
N GLN A 275 31.13 -23.75 -6.12
CA GLN A 275 31.62 -24.32 -7.37
C GLN A 275 32.99 -23.77 -7.73
N TYR A 276 33.82 -24.60 -8.34
CA TYR A 276 35.19 -24.27 -8.73
C TYR A 276 35.35 -24.55 -10.23
N GLN A 277 35.47 -23.50 -11.04
CA GLN A 277 35.43 -23.63 -12.50
C GLN A 277 36.43 -22.70 -13.21
N ASP A 278 36.75 -23.01 -14.46
CA ASP A 278 37.53 -22.11 -15.31
C ASP A 278 36.66 -20.99 -15.92
N GLU A 279 37.28 -20.14 -16.73
CA GLU A 279 36.60 -19.03 -17.42
C GLU A 279 35.51 -19.48 -18.41
N ALA A 280 35.59 -20.72 -18.91
CA ALA A 280 34.61 -21.33 -19.80
C ALA A 280 33.50 -22.07 -19.04
N GLY A 281 33.54 -22.09 -17.71
CA GLY A 281 32.58 -22.79 -16.85
C GLY A 281 32.86 -24.29 -16.70
N LYS A 282 34.01 -24.77 -17.15
CA LYS A 282 34.41 -26.17 -16.94
C LYS A 282 34.76 -26.40 -15.47
N PRO A 283 34.23 -27.45 -14.83
CA PRO A 283 34.60 -27.78 -13.45
C PRO A 283 36.09 -28.12 -13.32
N LEU A 284 36.73 -27.56 -12.30
CA LEU A 284 38.14 -27.80 -11.97
C LEU A 284 38.32 -28.61 -10.67
N ALA A 285 37.33 -28.57 -9.78
CA ALA A 285 37.27 -29.39 -8.58
C ALA A 285 35.80 -29.76 -8.28
N GLY A 286 35.59 -30.72 -7.37
CA GLY A 286 34.25 -31.08 -6.90
C GLY A 286 33.55 -29.91 -6.22
N ASP A 287 32.24 -29.81 -6.45
CA ASP A 287 31.35 -28.82 -5.84
C ASP A 287 31.16 -29.16 -4.34
N GLU A 288 30.80 -28.16 -3.54
CA GLU A 288 30.58 -28.32 -2.10
C GLU A 288 29.21 -27.80 -1.72
N LEU A 289 28.50 -28.60 -0.92
CA LEU A 289 27.19 -28.26 -0.40
C LEU A 289 27.22 -28.21 1.12
N SER A 290 26.74 -27.10 1.66
CA SER A 290 26.50 -26.94 3.09
C SER A 290 25.06 -26.51 3.33
N SER A 291 24.51 -26.92 4.46
CA SER A 291 23.18 -26.50 4.93
C SER A 291 23.30 -25.92 6.33
N GLY A 292 22.64 -24.80 6.58
CA GLY A 292 22.62 -24.14 7.88
C GLY A 292 21.27 -23.49 8.14
N GLU A 293 20.99 -23.22 9.41
CA GLU A 293 19.77 -22.50 9.81
C GLU A 293 19.76 -21.12 9.15
N ILE A 294 18.64 -20.69 8.58
CA ILE A 294 18.51 -19.35 8.01
C ILE A 294 18.92 -18.30 9.08
N GLY A 295 19.72 -17.32 8.67
CA GLY A 295 20.29 -16.28 9.55
C GLY A 295 21.62 -16.64 10.22
N SER A 296 21.99 -17.92 10.26
CA SER A 296 23.32 -18.34 10.74
C SER A 296 24.40 -18.05 9.69
N ASP A 297 25.66 -17.87 10.13
CA ASP A 297 26.76 -17.51 9.24
C ASP A 297 27.29 -18.71 8.44
N TYR A 298 27.74 -18.47 7.21
CA TYR A 298 28.54 -19.39 6.41
C TYR A 298 29.83 -18.73 5.94
N THR A 299 30.82 -19.56 5.66
CA THR A 299 32.07 -19.17 4.98
C THR A 299 32.46 -20.25 3.99
N THR A 300 33.06 -19.85 2.88
CA THR A 300 33.55 -20.73 1.82
C THR A 300 35.05 -20.49 1.63
N VAL A 301 35.77 -21.50 1.15
CA VAL A 301 37.23 -21.47 1.07
C VAL A 301 37.67 -21.63 -0.38
N GLN A 302 38.61 -20.79 -0.81
CA GLN A 302 39.27 -20.97 -2.11
C GLN A 302 40.12 -22.26 -2.09
N LYS A 303 40.11 -23.02 -3.19
CA LYS A 303 41.02 -24.16 -3.38
C LYS A 303 42.28 -23.74 -4.12
N ASP A 304 43.40 -24.37 -3.76
CA ASP A 304 44.62 -24.33 -4.57
C ASP A 304 44.50 -25.40 -5.66
N ILE A 305 44.52 -24.99 -6.93
CA ILE A 305 44.28 -25.86 -8.09
C ILE A 305 45.52 -25.80 -8.98
N GLU A 306 46.22 -26.93 -9.10
CA GLU A 306 47.47 -27.03 -9.85
C GLU A 306 47.29 -26.56 -11.31
N GLY A 307 48.20 -25.68 -11.76
CA GLY A 307 48.16 -25.13 -13.11
C GLY A 307 47.12 -24.02 -13.33
N TYR A 308 46.44 -23.54 -12.28
CA TYR A 308 45.47 -22.44 -12.34
C TYR A 308 45.74 -21.39 -11.24
N THR A 309 45.28 -20.17 -11.48
CA THR A 309 45.29 -19.07 -10.51
C THR A 309 43.88 -18.52 -10.35
N LEU A 310 43.44 -18.22 -9.12
CA LEU A 310 42.12 -17.62 -8.89
C LEU A 310 42.02 -16.27 -9.62
N LYS A 311 40.97 -16.12 -10.43
CA LYS A 311 40.65 -14.88 -11.13
C LYS A 311 39.69 -14.02 -10.32
N GLU A 312 38.53 -14.58 -9.98
CA GLU A 312 37.45 -13.88 -9.29
C GLU A 312 36.54 -14.85 -8.52
N ILE A 313 35.74 -14.29 -7.60
CA ILE A 313 34.68 -15.00 -6.89
C ILE A 313 33.35 -14.35 -7.29
N LYS A 314 32.41 -15.12 -7.82
CA LYS A 314 31.04 -14.69 -8.08
C LYS A 314 30.14 -15.11 -6.93
N GLY A 315 29.38 -14.16 -6.38
CA GLY A 315 28.65 -14.35 -5.13
C GLY A 315 29.48 -13.94 -3.91
N ASN A 316 29.00 -14.24 -2.71
CA ASN A 316 29.65 -13.85 -1.45
C ASN A 316 30.30 -15.07 -0.80
N ALA A 317 31.62 -15.04 -0.60
CA ALA A 317 32.36 -16.12 0.06
C ALA A 317 32.08 -16.25 1.57
N ALA A 318 31.41 -15.26 2.16
CA ALA A 318 30.92 -15.30 3.52
C ALA A 318 29.59 -14.53 3.61
N GLY A 319 28.67 -14.99 4.45
CA GLY A 319 27.36 -14.39 4.59
C GLY A 319 26.48 -15.14 5.57
N LYS A 320 25.17 -14.96 5.47
CA LYS A 320 24.17 -15.71 6.25
C LYS A 320 23.41 -16.66 5.36
N TYR A 321 23.07 -17.85 5.86
CA TYR A 321 22.15 -18.75 5.16
C TYR A 321 20.80 -18.05 4.96
N THR A 322 20.27 -18.11 3.74
CA THR A 322 18.97 -17.54 3.36
C THR A 322 18.03 -18.66 2.90
N SER A 323 16.74 -18.37 2.77
CA SER A 323 15.80 -19.33 2.16
C SER A 323 16.25 -19.66 0.73
N GLY A 324 16.17 -20.93 0.34
CA GLY A 324 16.66 -21.41 -0.96
C GLY A 324 18.13 -21.87 -0.95
N VAL A 325 18.71 -21.88 -2.15
CA VAL A 325 20.09 -22.26 -2.48
C VAL A 325 20.87 -21.00 -2.87
N THR A 326 21.90 -20.68 -2.11
CA THR A 326 22.86 -19.61 -2.40
C THR A 326 24.05 -20.16 -3.17
N GLN A 327 24.42 -19.53 -4.27
CA GLN A 327 25.52 -19.99 -5.14
C GLN A 327 26.78 -19.12 -4.96
N VAL A 328 27.93 -19.77 -4.79
CA VAL A 328 29.27 -19.13 -4.77
C VAL A 328 30.15 -19.82 -5.80
N ILE A 329 30.72 -19.06 -6.73
CA ILE A 329 31.54 -19.62 -7.81
C ILE A 329 32.94 -19.01 -7.75
N TYR A 330 33.95 -19.85 -7.54
CA TYR A 330 35.36 -19.49 -7.70
C TYR A 330 35.76 -19.73 -9.16
N VAL A 331 36.14 -18.67 -9.85
CA VAL A 331 36.55 -18.70 -11.26
C VAL A 331 38.08 -18.62 -11.34
N TYR A 332 38.70 -19.55 -12.06
CA TYR A 332 40.15 -19.65 -12.19
C TYR A 332 40.62 -19.43 -13.64
N THR A 333 41.83 -18.88 -13.78
CA THR A 333 42.54 -18.73 -15.06
C THR A 333 43.66 -19.76 -15.15
N LYS A 334 43.78 -20.44 -16.29
CA LYS A 334 44.87 -21.41 -16.53
C LYS A 334 46.21 -20.66 -16.61
N ASN A 335 47.21 -21.17 -15.89
CA ASN A 335 48.55 -20.59 -15.89
C ASN A 335 49.20 -20.78 -17.27
N PRO A 336 49.97 -19.79 -17.78
CA PRO A 336 50.68 -19.92 -19.03
C PRO A 336 51.70 -21.07 -18.95
N ALA A 337 51.78 -21.87 -20.01
CA ALA A 337 52.79 -22.92 -20.11
C ALA A 337 54.19 -22.29 -20.13
N ALA A 338 55.15 -22.93 -19.44
CA ALA A 338 56.55 -22.55 -19.55
C ALA A 338 56.99 -22.69 -21.02
N GLN A 339 57.88 -21.81 -21.48
CA GLN A 339 58.42 -21.88 -22.85
C GLN A 339 59.79 -22.57 -22.82
N GLY A 340 60.02 -23.48 -23.76
CA GLY A 340 61.33 -24.02 -24.07
C GLY A 340 61.91 -23.46 -25.37
N LYS A 341 63.21 -23.63 -25.56
CA LYS A 341 63.94 -23.12 -26.73
C LYS A 341 64.88 -24.19 -27.28
N VAL A 342 64.87 -24.37 -28.61
CA VAL A 342 65.80 -25.24 -29.34
C VAL A 342 66.53 -24.41 -30.39
N THR A 343 67.86 -24.44 -30.41
CA THR A 343 68.68 -23.79 -31.45
C THR A 343 69.17 -24.83 -32.44
N VAL A 344 68.92 -24.61 -33.72
CA VAL A 344 69.28 -25.52 -34.82
C VAL A 344 70.43 -24.90 -35.61
N HIS A 345 71.56 -25.57 -35.62
CA HIS A 345 72.79 -25.21 -36.33
C HIS A 345 72.91 -26.00 -37.63
N TYR A 346 73.32 -25.33 -38.71
CA TYR A 346 73.63 -25.96 -40.00
C TYR A 346 75.10 -25.68 -40.34
N GLN A 347 75.97 -26.69 -40.25
CA GLN A 347 77.42 -26.50 -40.35
C GLN A 347 78.06 -27.52 -41.30
N ASP A 348 79.22 -27.18 -41.88
CA ASP A 348 80.07 -28.14 -42.59
C ASP A 348 80.97 -28.95 -41.64
N GLU A 349 81.78 -29.87 -42.18
CA GLU A 349 82.69 -30.72 -41.40
C GLU A 349 83.77 -29.92 -40.65
N GLU A 350 84.07 -28.71 -41.11
CA GLU A 350 85.00 -27.78 -40.49
C GLU A 350 84.32 -26.81 -39.50
N GLN A 351 83.05 -27.06 -39.15
CA GLN A 351 82.19 -26.24 -38.28
C GLN A 351 81.90 -24.83 -38.83
N ASN A 352 82.07 -24.61 -40.13
CA ASN A 352 81.64 -23.35 -40.73
C ASN A 352 80.11 -23.37 -40.92
N PRO A 353 79.39 -22.31 -40.51
CA PRO A 353 77.95 -22.24 -40.71
C PRO A 353 77.61 -22.13 -42.20
N LEU A 354 76.70 -23.00 -42.66
CA LEU A 354 76.13 -22.98 -44.01
C LEU A 354 74.87 -22.10 -44.09
N SER A 355 74.24 -21.83 -42.95
CA SER A 355 73.09 -20.94 -42.78
C SER A 355 73.15 -20.27 -41.41
N ALA A 356 72.38 -19.20 -41.23
CA ALA A 356 72.06 -18.72 -39.88
C ALA A 356 71.31 -19.79 -39.09
N ASP A 357 71.53 -19.79 -37.78
CA ASP A 357 70.84 -20.66 -36.83
C ASP A 357 69.34 -20.37 -36.81
N VAL A 358 68.55 -21.43 -36.62
CA VAL A 358 67.09 -21.34 -36.45
C VAL A 358 66.76 -21.57 -34.99
N VAL A 359 66.02 -20.65 -34.39
CA VAL A 359 65.52 -20.79 -33.02
C VAL A 359 64.06 -21.22 -33.07
N LEU A 360 63.77 -22.38 -32.50
CA LEU A 360 62.42 -22.88 -32.28
C LEU A 360 62.02 -22.57 -30.83
N THR A 361 60.80 -22.10 -30.62
CA THR A 361 60.22 -21.87 -29.29
C THR A 361 58.84 -22.50 -29.23
N GLY A 362 58.51 -23.09 -28.08
CA GLY A 362 57.19 -23.67 -27.84
C GLY A 362 56.98 -24.00 -26.38
N ASP A 363 55.76 -24.38 -26.05
CA ASP A 363 55.39 -24.80 -24.70
C ASP A 363 56.20 -26.03 -24.30
N VAL A 364 56.72 -26.05 -23.07
CA VAL A 364 57.44 -27.22 -22.53
C VAL A 364 56.56 -28.47 -22.65
N GLU A 365 57.20 -29.60 -22.96
CA GLU A 365 56.58 -30.90 -23.29
C GLU A 365 55.87 -30.98 -24.66
N THR A 366 55.73 -29.87 -25.39
CA THR A 366 55.27 -29.93 -26.79
C THR A 366 56.40 -30.36 -27.73
N ILE A 367 56.03 -30.97 -28.86
CA ILE A 367 56.98 -31.55 -29.82
C ILE A 367 57.58 -30.44 -30.69
N TYR A 368 58.88 -30.52 -30.92
CA TYR A 368 59.57 -29.78 -31.98
C TYR A 368 60.14 -30.73 -33.03
N THR A 369 60.31 -30.20 -34.24
CA THR A 369 61.05 -30.86 -35.31
C THR A 369 61.97 -29.84 -35.95
N ALA A 370 63.27 -30.12 -35.95
CA ALA A 370 64.27 -29.34 -36.67
C ALA A 370 64.20 -29.69 -38.16
N GLU A 371 64.05 -28.66 -38.99
CA GLU A 371 64.01 -28.83 -40.44
C GLU A 371 65.39 -29.25 -40.97
N VAL A 372 65.46 -30.36 -41.71
CA VAL A 372 66.66 -30.74 -42.45
C VAL A 372 66.70 -29.96 -43.77
N LYS A 373 67.54 -28.92 -43.84
CA LYS A 373 67.63 -28.05 -45.02
C LYS A 373 68.56 -28.62 -46.09
N PRO A 374 68.22 -28.54 -47.38
CA PRO A 374 69.15 -28.85 -48.47
C PRO A 374 70.11 -27.67 -48.69
N PHE A 375 71.37 -27.97 -49.02
CA PHE A 375 72.39 -26.98 -49.40
C PHE A 375 73.05 -27.39 -50.73
N ASP A 376 73.11 -26.47 -51.69
CA ASP A 376 73.69 -26.74 -53.01
C ASP A 376 75.16 -27.16 -52.90
N GLY A 377 75.49 -28.32 -53.47
CA GLY A 377 76.85 -28.87 -53.43
C GLY A 377 77.23 -29.59 -52.13
N TYR A 378 76.29 -29.76 -51.20
CA TYR A 378 76.49 -30.47 -49.93
C TYR A 378 75.45 -31.59 -49.72
N VAL A 379 75.83 -32.60 -48.93
CA VAL A 379 74.97 -33.72 -48.49
C VAL A 379 75.04 -33.84 -46.96
N LEU A 380 73.94 -34.25 -46.31
CA LEU A 380 73.93 -34.42 -44.85
C LEU A 380 74.81 -35.61 -44.46
N LYS A 381 75.81 -35.37 -43.61
CA LYS A 381 76.76 -36.40 -43.15
C LYS A 381 76.35 -36.99 -41.80
N GLY A 382 75.81 -36.16 -40.91
CA GLY A 382 75.44 -36.55 -39.55
C GLY A 382 74.62 -35.49 -38.83
N ILE A 383 74.07 -35.90 -37.69
CA ILE A 383 73.31 -35.06 -36.77
C ILE A 383 73.92 -35.24 -35.39
N ASP A 384 74.18 -34.13 -34.70
CA ASP A 384 74.49 -34.09 -33.27
C ASP A 384 73.31 -33.46 -32.52
N GLY A 385 72.77 -34.14 -31.51
CA GLY A 385 71.48 -33.81 -30.87
C GLY A 385 70.26 -34.53 -31.48
N GLN A 386 69.05 -34.12 -31.08
CA GLN A 386 67.79 -34.73 -31.49
C GLN A 386 67.00 -33.85 -32.46
N VAL A 387 66.95 -34.20 -33.74
CA VAL A 387 66.16 -33.46 -34.76
C VAL A 387 64.65 -33.48 -34.52
N SER A 388 64.14 -34.35 -33.65
CA SER A 388 62.79 -34.24 -33.13
C SER A 388 62.76 -34.69 -31.67
N GLY A 389 62.05 -33.94 -30.85
CA GLY A 389 61.99 -34.13 -29.40
C GLY A 389 60.92 -33.23 -28.78
N THR A 390 60.89 -33.13 -27.46
CA THR A 390 60.02 -32.19 -26.76
C THR A 390 60.80 -30.99 -26.23
N PHE A 391 60.17 -29.83 -26.21
CA PHE A 391 60.72 -28.64 -25.58
C PHE A 391 60.90 -28.88 -24.09
N THR A 392 62.07 -28.53 -23.54
CA THR A 392 62.34 -28.59 -22.10
C THR A 392 62.48 -27.19 -21.51
N THR A 393 62.53 -27.09 -20.19
CA THR A 393 62.84 -25.83 -19.50
C THR A 393 64.29 -25.37 -19.68
N GLN A 394 65.17 -26.25 -20.17
CA GLN A 394 66.55 -25.93 -20.54
C GLN A 394 66.63 -25.68 -22.05
N ASP A 395 67.48 -24.72 -22.46
CA ASP A 395 67.82 -24.52 -23.87
C ASP A 395 68.45 -25.80 -24.44
N GLN A 396 67.94 -26.25 -25.58
CA GLN A 396 68.41 -27.44 -26.31
C GLN A 396 69.11 -27.01 -27.60
N GLU A 397 70.02 -27.83 -28.10
CA GLU A 397 70.73 -27.58 -29.36
C GLU A 397 70.73 -28.82 -30.26
N VAL A 398 70.63 -28.57 -31.57
CA VAL A 398 70.74 -29.57 -32.64
C VAL A 398 71.70 -29.05 -33.69
N THR A 399 72.67 -29.87 -34.10
CA THR A 399 73.61 -29.54 -35.16
C THR A 399 73.49 -30.53 -36.31
N LEU A 400 73.10 -30.04 -37.49
CA LEU A 400 73.12 -30.78 -38.74
C LEU A 400 74.44 -30.54 -39.46
N ILE A 401 75.22 -31.61 -39.66
CA ILE A 401 76.57 -31.57 -40.21
C ILE A 401 76.56 -32.03 -41.67
N TYR A 402 77.09 -31.21 -42.57
CA TYR A 402 77.06 -31.43 -44.02
C TYR A 402 78.46 -31.60 -44.62
N ALA A 403 78.58 -32.42 -45.66
CA ALA A 403 79.82 -32.67 -46.41
C ALA A 403 79.67 -32.28 -47.89
N LYS A 404 80.77 -31.91 -48.55
CA LYS A 404 80.74 -31.59 -49.99
C LYS A 404 80.37 -32.82 -50.84
N LYS A 405 79.48 -32.62 -51.81
CA LYS A 405 79.01 -33.68 -52.72
C LYS A 405 80.18 -34.32 -53.48
N GLY A 406 80.24 -35.65 -53.50
CA GLY A 406 81.34 -36.43 -54.09
C GLY A 406 82.53 -36.73 -53.15
N SER A 407 82.47 -36.28 -51.89
CA SER A 407 83.43 -36.63 -50.84
C SER A 407 82.86 -37.71 -49.91
N GLY A 408 83.31 -38.96 -50.05
CA GLY A 408 82.89 -40.08 -49.21
C GLY A 408 81.61 -40.80 -49.66
N THR A 409 81.06 -41.66 -48.81
CA THR A 409 79.82 -42.42 -49.09
C THR A 409 78.59 -41.53 -48.91
N GLU A 410 77.77 -41.41 -49.95
CA GLU A 410 76.51 -40.66 -49.90
C GLU A 410 75.51 -41.35 -48.97
N LYS A 411 74.77 -40.56 -48.19
CA LYS A 411 73.73 -41.05 -47.27
C LYS A 411 72.38 -40.44 -47.60
N GLY A 412 71.33 -41.24 -47.46
CA GLY A 412 69.94 -40.78 -47.49
C GLY A 412 69.41 -40.56 -46.07
N VAL A 413 68.43 -39.67 -45.94
CA VAL A 413 67.71 -39.42 -44.68
C VAL A 413 66.27 -39.89 -44.82
N LEU A 414 65.82 -40.72 -43.89
CA LEU A 414 64.41 -41.09 -43.76
C LEU A 414 63.82 -40.36 -42.56
N ILE A 415 62.70 -39.65 -42.79
CA ILE A 415 61.92 -39.00 -41.74
C ILE A 415 60.54 -39.65 -41.70
N VAL A 416 60.20 -40.25 -40.56
CA VAL A 416 58.88 -40.82 -40.28
C VAL A 416 58.12 -39.90 -39.34
N GLU A 417 56.99 -39.38 -39.79
CA GLU A 417 56.14 -38.46 -39.05
C GLU A 417 54.81 -39.09 -38.66
N TYR A 418 54.28 -38.68 -37.51
CA TYR A 418 52.98 -39.07 -37.00
C TYR A 418 52.19 -37.79 -36.71
N GLN A 419 51.12 -37.53 -37.45
CA GLN A 419 50.39 -36.26 -37.37
C GLN A 419 48.87 -36.46 -37.45
N ASP A 420 48.10 -35.47 -37.04
CA ASP A 420 46.65 -35.48 -37.24
C ASP A 420 46.24 -35.04 -38.67
N GLU A 421 44.94 -35.04 -38.96
CA GLU A 421 44.36 -34.60 -40.24
C GLU A 421 44.66 -33.12 -40.58
N THR A 422 45.02 -32.30 -39.58
CA THR A 422 45.41 -30.89 -39.75
C THR A 422 46.91 -30.70 -39.95
N GLY A 423 47.71 -31.76 -39.83
CA GLY A 423 49.16 -31.73 -39.92
C GLY A 423 49.87 -31.42 -38.59
N HIS A 424 49.16 -31.44 -37.46
CA HIS A 424 49.76 -31.26 -36.15
C HIS A 424 50.49 -32.54 -35.72
N PRO A 425 51.78 -32.48 -35.33
CA PRO A 425 52.53 -33.67 -34.92
C PRO A 425 51.96 -34.26 -33.62
N LEU A 426 51.77 -35.59 -33.61
CA LEU A 426 51.23 -36.36 -32.50
C LEU A 426 52.31 -37.14 -31.73
N LEU A 427 53.43 -37.47 -32.39
CA LEU A 427 54.61 -38.08 -31.80
C LEU A 427 55.89 -37.44 -32.36
N ASN A 428 57.00 -37.60 -31.65
CA ASN A 428 58.32 -37.25 -32.18
C ASN A 428 58.57 -38.00 -33.50
N SER A 429 59.13 -37.28 -34.48
CA SER A 429 59.50 -37.87 -35.75
C SER A 429 60.69 -38.83 -35.58
N GLU A 430 60.67 -39.96 -36.26
CA GLU A 430 61.82 -40.86 -36.30
C GLU A 430 62.71 -40.46 -37.46
N VAL A 431 63.99 -40.19 -37.19
CA VAL A 431 64.96 -39.79 -38.22
C VAL A 431 66.10 -40.79 -38.24
N THR A 432 66.29 -41.43 -39.39
CA THR A 432 67.37 -42.39 -39.63
C THR A 432 68.21 -41.96 -40.82
N ILE A 433 69.51 -42.22 -40.74
CA ILE A 433 70.48 -41.92 -41.79
C ILE A 433 71.23 -43.20 -42.13
N ALA A 434 71.22 -43.60 -43.40
CA ALA A 434 71.96 -44.76 -43.90
C ALA A 434 72.56 -44.47 -45.28
N GLU A 435 73.48 -45.32 -45.72
CA GLU A 435 74.11 -45.20 -47.05
C GLU A 435 73.06 -45.37 -48.16
N VAL A 436 73.24 -44.64 -49.27
CA VAL A 436 72.33 -44.73 -50.42
C VAL A 436 72.32 -46.17 -50.95
N GLY A 437 71.11 -46.71 -51.16
CA GLY A 437 70.86 -48.09 -51.60
C GLY A 437 70.58 -49.09 -50.47
N GLU A 438 70.80 -48.72 -49.20
CA GLU A 438 70.35 -49.54 -48.07
C GLU A 438 68.82 -49.59 -48.00
N LYS A 439 68.26 -50.68 -47.49
CA LYS A 439 66.80 -50.82 -47.39
C LYS A 439 66.25 -50.23 -46.09
N TYR A 440 65.04 -49.70 -46.15
CA TYR A 440 64.30 -49.27 -44.96
C TYR A 440 62.89 -49.86 -44.92
N THR A 441 62.36 -49.94 -43.70
CA THR A 441 60.94 -50.23 -43.43
C THR A 441 60.46 -49.29 -42.32
N THR A 442 59.18 -48.91 -42.35
CA THR A 442 58.56 -48.06 -41.32
C THR A 442 57.38 -48.77 -40.68
N VAL A 443 57.11 -48.45 -39.41
CA VAL A 443 56.04 -49.07 -38.62
C VAL A 443 55.03 -48.00 -38.20
N GLN A 444 53.76 -48.28 -38.46
CA GLN A 444 52.65 -47.51 -37.91
C GLN A 444 52.61 -47.68 -36.40
N LYS A 445 52.44 -46.59 -35.65
CA LYS A 445 52.27 -46.63 -34.19
C LYS A 445 50.80 -46.54 -33.80
N GLU A 446 50.45 -47.14 -32.67
CA GLU A 446 49.19 -46.86 -31.98
C GLU A 446 49.36 -45.57 -31.17
N ILE A 447 48.37 -44.69 -31.25
CA ILE A 447 48.36 -43.39 -30.56
C ILE A 447 47.05 -43.27 -29.79
N ASP A 448 47.13 -43.17 -28.47
CA ASP A 448 45.95 -43.07 -27.61
C ASP A 448 45.07 -41.87 -27.99
N GLY A 449 43.76 -42.12 -28.11
CA GLY A 449 42.76 -41.11 -28.48
C GLY A 449 42.67 -40.78 -29.98
N TYR A 450 43.43 -41.48 -30.82
CA TYR A 450 43.40 -41.31 -32.27
C TYR A 450 43.25 -42.66 -32.98
N GLU A 451 42.51 -42.66 -34.10
CA GLU A 451 42.42 -43.78 -35.04
C GLU A 451 43.31 -43.52 -36.26
N PHE A 452 44.00 -44.54 -36.77
CA PHE A 452 44.80 -44.40 -37.99
C PHE A 452 43.88 -44.11 -39.18
N SER A 453 44.24 -43.11 -39.98
CA SER A 453 43.49 -42.70 -41.16
C SER A 453 44.19 -43.17 -42.45
N GLU A 454 45.40 -42.67 -42.71
CA GLU A 454 46.16 -43.00 -43.93
C GLU A 454 47.67 -42.86 -43.73
N VAL A 455 48.46 -43.43 -44.65
CA VAL A 455 49.91 -43.21 -44.73
C VAL A 455 50.28 -42.56 -46.06
N LYS A 456 51.15 -41.55 -46.02
CA LYS A 456 51.67 -40.83 -47.18
C LYS A 456 53.15 -41.14 -47.37
N GLY A 457 53.54 -41.57 -48.57
CA GLY A 457 54.89 -42.04 -48.89
C GLY A 457 55.01 -43.56 -48.89
N ASN A 458 56.19 -44.08 -49.22
CA ASN A 458 56.45 -45.51 -49.30
C ASN A 458 56.97 -46.03 -47.96
N THR A 459 56.26 -46.97 -47.32
CA THR A 459 56.65 -47.55 -46.02
C THR A 459 57.79 -48.56 -46.10
N GLU A 460 58.21 -48.92 -47.31
CA GLU A 460 59.39 -49.73 -47.61
C GLU A 460 60.09 -49.16 -48.85
N GLY A 461 61.41 -49.24 -48.89
CA GLY A 461 62.20 -48.69 -49.99
C GLY A 461 63.69 -48.80 -49.75
N GLU A 462 64.45 -48.07 -50.57
CA GLU A 462 65.90 -47.88 -50.39
C GLU A 462 66.18 -46.41 -50.06
N TYR A 463 67.19 -46.14 -49.22
CA TYR A 463 67.67 -44.79 -48.97
C TYR A 463 68.18 -44.19 -50.28
N VAL A 464 67.67 -43.02 -50.65
CA VAL A 464 68.10 -42.26 -51.84
C VAL A 464 68.83 -40.98 -51.42
N ASP A 465 69.60 -40.38 -52.34
CA ASP A 465 70.17 -39.06 -52.12
C ASP A 465 69.07 -38.05 -51.76
N GLY A 466 69.25 -37.33 -50.65
CA GLY A 466 68.27 -36.40 -50.10
C GLY A 466 67.38 -36.97 -48.99
N ILE A 467 66.17 -36.41 -48.87
CA ILE A 467 65.21 -36.70 -47.80
C ILE A 467 64.05 -37.53 -48.36
N THR A 468 63.81 -38.68 -47.76
CA THR A 468 62.60 -39.49 -47.95
C THR A 468 61.68 -39.27 -46.75
N LYS A 469 60.40 -39.01 -47.00
CA LYS A 469 59.41 -38.70 -45.97
C LYS A 469 58.26 -39.71 -46.00
N VAL A 470 57.94 -40.28 -44.85
CA VAL A 470 56.78 -41.15 -44.63
C VAL A 470 55.94 -40.55 -43.52
N THR A 471 54.66 -40.27 -43.77
CA THR A 471 53.78 -39.60 -42.81
C THR A 471 52.56 -40.47 -42.53
N TYR A 472 52.41 -40.92 -41.29
CA TYR A 472 51.20 -41.57 -40.79
C TYR A 472 50.24 -40.49 -40.28
N VAL A 473 49.03 -40.45 -40.86
CA VAL A 473 47.98 -39.49 -40.54
C VAL A 473 46.91 -40.17 -39.69
N TYR A 474 46.50 -39.50 -38.62
CA TYR A 474 45.54 -40.01 -37.66
C TYR A 474 44.34 -39.06 -37.50
N LYS A 475 43.18 -39.65 -37.20
CA LYS A 475 41.94 -38.93 -36.92
C LYS A 475 41.60 -39.04 -35.44
N LYS A 476 41.23 -37.91 -34.83
CA LYS A 476 40.89 -37.88 -33.40
C LYS A 476 39.58 -38.63 -33.15
N ILE A 477 39.59 -39.55 -32.19
CA ILE A 477 38.38 -40.26 -31.80
C ILE A 477 37.51 -39.29 -30.98
N THR A 478 36.34 -38.93 -31.52
CA THR A 478 35.32 -38.15 -30.79
C THR A 478 34.27 -39.09 -30.23
N GLU A 479 34.28 -39.31 -28.93
CA GLU A 479 33.20 -40.04 -28.25
C GLU A 479 31.88 -39.23 -28.30
N PRO A 480 30.72 -39.90 -28.45
CA PRO A 480 29.44 -39.22 -28.33
C PRO A 480 29.28 -38.65 -26.92
N ILE A 481 28.85 -37.38 -26.84
CA ILE A 481 28.61 -36.72 -25.56
C ILE A 481 27.42 -37.41 -24.88
N GLU A 482 27.69 -38.16 -23.82
CA GLU A 482 26.64 -38.72 -22.96
C GLU A 482 25.87 -37.57 -22.28
N LEU A 483 24.54 -37.62 -22.38
CA LEU A 483 23.64 -36.64 -21.77
C LEU A 483 23.07 -37.21 -20.47
N GLY A 484 23.08 -36.41 -19.42
CA GLY A 484 22.31 -36.64 -18.20
C GLY A 484 20.92 -36.02 -18.28
N SER A 485 20.00 -36.47 -17.43
CA SER A 485 18.63 -35.95 -17.32
C SER A 485 18.30 -35.61 -15.87
N VAL A 486 17.71 -34.44 -15.64
CA VAL A 486 17.23 -34.01 -14.32
C VAL A 486 15.76 -33.62 -14.37
N THR A 487 15.01 -33.99 -13.34
CA THR A 487 13.66 -33.51 -13.08
C THR A 487 13.61 -32.81 -11.73
N ILE A 488 13.15 -31.56 -11.70
CA ILE A 488 12.94 -30.77 -10.49
C ILE A 488 11.43 -30.63 -10.26
N GLN A 489 10.94 -31.21 -9.18
CA GLN A 489 9.54 -31.21 -8.77
C GLN A 489 9.28 -30.16 -7.70
N TYR A 490 8.11 -29.53 -7.74
CA TYR A 490 7.68 -28.52 -6.77
C TYR A 490 6.49 -29.06 -5.99
N GLN A 491 6.70 -29.41 -4.73
CA GLN A 491 5.68 -30.06 -3.90
C GLN A 491 5.45 -29.30 -2.60
N ASP A 492 4.27 -29.45 -2.03
CA ASP A 492 4.01 -29.02 -0.65
C ASP A 492 4.46 -30.07 0.39
N GLU A 493 4.18 -29.81 1.68
CA GLU A 493 4.52 -30.73 2.77
C GLU A 493 3.74 -32.06 2.73
N ALA A 494 2.60 -32.12 2.02
CA ALA A 494 1.82 -33.33 1.82
C ALA A 494 2.32 -34.15 0.61
N GLY A 495 3.15 -33.55 -0.25
CA GLY A 495 3.68 -34.15 -1.46
C GLY A 495 2.86 -33.83 -2.71
N ASP A 496 1.86 -32.94 -2.62
CA ASP A 496 1.05 -32.53 -3.76
C ASP A 496 1.85 -31.58 -4.66
N GLU A 497 1.73 -31.72 -6.00
CA GLU A 497 2.40 -30.84 -6.96
C GLU A 497 1.74 -29.46 -6.97
N ILE A 498 2.52 -28.41 -6.67
CA ILE A 498 2.03 -27.03 -6.53
C ILE A 498 2.51 -26.10 -7.64
N ALA A 499 3.45 -26.55 -8.47
CA ALA A 499 3.86 -25.88 -9.68
C ALA A 499 4.44 -26.88 -10.69
N GLU A 500 4.36 -26.55 -11.98
CA GLU A 500 4.86 -27.40 -13.06
C GLU A 500 6.35 -27.75 -12.86
N SER A 501 6.62 -29.05 -12.86
CA SER A 501 7.96 -29.63 -12.77
C SER A 501 8.84 -29.23 -13.94
N PHE A 502 10.14 -29.00 -13.68
CA PHE A 502 11.14 -28.75 -14.72
C PHE A 502 11.85 -30.05 -15.10
N THR A 503 12.01 -30.32 -16.40
CA THR A 503 12.84 -31.42 -16.90
C THR A 503 13.86 -30.89 -17.90
N GLY A 504 15.13 -31.24 -17.70
CA GLY A 504 16.24 -30.83 -18.56
C GLY A 504 17.15 -31.99 -18.93
N LYS A 505 17.78 -31.91 -20.11
CA LYS A 505 18.88 -32.80 -20.52
C LYS A 505 20.09 -31.99 -20.95
N GLN A 506 21.25 -32.31 -20.42
CA GLN A 506 22.52 -31.63 -20.69
C GLN A 506 23.68 -32.64 -20.66
N PRO A 507 24.85 -32.30 -21.23
CA PRO A 507 26.05 -33.12 -21.07
C PRO A 507 26.34 -33.45 -19.60
N ILE A 508 26.75 -34.68 -19.32
CA ILE A 508 27.15 -35.10 -17.96
C ILE A 508 28.23 -34.14 -17.42
N GLY A 509 28.10 -33.74 -16.16
CA GLY A 509 28.99 -32.79 -15.47
C GLY A 509 28.60 -31.32 -15.62
N THR A 510 27.60 -31.00 -16.45
CA THR A 510 27.02 -29.64 -16.53
C THR A 510 26.41 -29.26 -15.16
N PRO A 511 26.60 -28.03 -14.64
CA PRO A 511 25.92 -27.56 -13.43
C PRO A 511 24.39 -27.64 -13.53
N LEU A 512 23.73 -27.97 -12.41
CA LEU A 512 22.28 -27.89 -12.32
C LEU A 512 21.79 -26.43 -12.33
N PRO A 513 20.59 -26.16 -12.87
CA PRO A 513 20.03 -24.81 -12.93
C PRO A 513 19.49 -24.38 -11.55
N ILE A 514 20.33 -23.71 -10.76
CA ILE A 514 20.03 -23.31 -9.37
C ILE A 514 18.81 -22.39 -9.29
N GLU A 515 18.57 -21.56 -10.31
CA GLU A 515 17.39 -20.71 -10.38
C GLU A 515 16.08 -21.50 -10.37
N LYS A 516 16.11 -22.77 -10.81
CA LYS A 516 14.94 -23.67 -10.74
C LYS A 516 14.72 -24.23 -9.34
N LEU A 517 15.74 -24.27 -8.50
CA LEU A 517 15.64 -24.71 -7.09
C LEU A 517 15.09 -23.61 -6.17
N ASN A 518 15.20 -22.35 -6.59
CA ASN A 518 14.75 -21.15 -5.87
C ASN A 518 13.45 -20.55 -6.45
N LYS A 519 12.60 -21.37 -7.08
CA LYS A 519 11.36 -20.89 -7.69
C LYS A 519 10.44 -20.28 -6.63
N GLU A 520 9.96 -19.06 -6.85
CA GLU A 520 8.94 -18.46 -6.00
C GLU A 520 7.56 -18.98 -6.37
N ILE A 521 6.75 -19.33 -5.37
CA ILE A 521 5.38 -19.84 -5.55
C ILE A 521 4.45 -19.05 -4.64
N ALA A 522 3.45 -18.37 -5.21
CA ALA A 522 2.51 -17.54 -4.46
C ALA A 522 1.72 -18.35 -3.42
N GLY A 523 1.61 -17.84 -2.19
CA GLY A 523 0.94 -18.54 -1.08
C GLY A 523 1.79 -19.62 -0.40
N TYR A 524 3.01 -19.85 -0.86
CA TYR A 524 3.92 -20.88 -0.39
C TYR A 524 5.29 -20.30 -0.02
N GLN A 525 5.89 -20.83 1.04
CA GLN A 525 7.22 -20.50 1.51
C GLN A 525 8.17 -21.68 1.25
N TRP A 526 9.35 -21.42 0.67
CA TRP A 526 10.37 -22.46 0.45
C TRP A 526 10.80 -23.05 1.79
N LYS A 527 10.86 -24.39 1.89
CA LYS A 527 11.18 -25.10 3.15
C LYS A 527 12.50 -25.86 3.09
N GLU A 528 12.64 -26.74 2.09
CA GLU A 528 13.84 -27.57 1.91
C GLU A 528 13.93 -28.12 0.48
N VAL A 529 15.09 -28.68 0.13
CA VAL A 529 15.30 -29.42 -1.12
C VAL A 529 15.76 -30.84 -0.80
N LYS A 530 15.12 -31.84 -1.42
CA LYS A 530 15.47 -33.27 -1.33
C LYS A 530 16.02 -33.78 -2.67
N GLY A 531 16.94 -34.73 -2.59
CA GLY A 531 17.56 -35.34 -3.79
C GLY A 531 18.68 -34.51 -4.42
N LEU A 532 18.99 -33.32 -3.88
CA LEU A 532 20.17 -32.56 -4.27
C LEU A 532 21.42 -33.18 -3.62
N ASP A 533 22.32 -33.71 -4.44
CA ASP A 533 23.59 -34.29 -4.00
C ASP A 533 24.74 -33.27 -4.03
N SER A 534 25.87 -33.62 -3.40
CA SER A 534 27.05 -32.75 -3.22
C SER A 534 27.65 -32.19 -4.51
N ASP A 535 27.46 -32.86 -5.64
CA ASP A 535 28.10 -32.48 -6.90
C ASP A 535 27.23 -31.52 -7.73
N ALA A 536 25.93 -31.40 -7.41
CA ALA A 536 24.97 -30.48 -8.00
C ALA A 536 25.08 -30.34 -9.54
N ARG A 537 25.31 -31.45 -10.25
CA ARG A 537 25.55 -31.53 -11.70
C ARG A 537 24.71 -32.63 -12.34
N TYR A 538 24.53 -32.54 -13.66
CA TYR A 538 23.90 -33.59 -14.48
C TYR A 538 24.73 -34.88 -14.42
N LYS A 539 24.08 -36.00 -14.07
CA LYS A 539 24.70 -37.33 -13.94
C LYS A 539 24.22 -38.29 -15.03
N LYS A 540 24.89 -39.44 -15.13
CA LYS A 540 24.50 -40.50 -16.07
C LYS A 540 23.13 -41.07 -15.72
N GLU A 541 22.85 -41.18 -14.43
CA GLU A 541 21.57 -41.61 -13.89
C GLU A 541 20.56 -40.47 -13.94
N ASP A 542 19.29 -40.80 -14.18
CA ASP A 542 18.20 -39.83 -14.10
C ASP A 542 18.06 -39.31 -12.67
N GLN A 543 18.15 -37.99 -12.50
CA GLN A 543 18.07 -37.33 -11.21
C GLN A 543 16.66 -36.77 -10.98
N VAL A 544 16.12 -36.98 -9.78
CA VAL A 544 14.86 -36.36 -9.33
C VAL A 544 15.16 -35.55 -8.07
N ILE A 545 14.91 -34.24 -8.15
CA ILE A 545 15.09 -33.29 -7.07
C ILE A 545 13.71 -32.74 -6.71
N THR A 546 13.37 -32.73 -5.44
CA THR A 546 12.08 -32.21 -4.96
C THR A 546 12.32 -30.99 -4.10
N VAL A 547 11.81 -29.84 -4.55
CA VAL A 547 11.75 -28.62 -3.76
C VAL A 547 10.44 -28.62 -2.99
N ILE A 548 10.53 -28.59 -1.67
CA ILE A 548 9.38 -28.67 -0.77
C ILE A 548 9.05 -27.27 -0.26
N TYR A 549 7.77 -26.93 -0.32
CA TYR A 549 7.23 -25.67 0.17
C TYR A 549 6.23 -25.89 1.30
N LYS A 550 6.12 -24.90 2.16
CA LYS A 550 5.13 -24.81 3.22
C LYS A 550 4.05 -23.82 2.83
N LYS A 551 2.81 -24.27 2.78
CA LYS A 551 1.68 -23.38 2.49
C LYS A 551 1.49 -22.40 3.65
N GLN A 552 1.40 -21.12 3.32
CA GLN A 552 1.27 -20.07 4.33
C GLN A 552 -0.17 -20.01 4.84
N LYS A 553 -0.32 -19.64 6.11
CA LYS A 553 -1.62 -19.39 6.73
C LYS A 553 -1.81 -17.89 6.92
N SER A 554 -3.06 -17.46 6.86
CA SER A 554 -3.44 -16.08 7.09
C SER A 554 -4.64 -15.99 8.03
N LEU A 555 -5.01 -14.77 8.36
CA LEU A 555 -5.95 -14.43 9.40
C LEU A 555 -7.06 -13.53 8.84
N VAL A 556 -8.30 -13.88 9.15
CA VAL A 556 -9.48 -13.01 8.99
C VAL A 556 -9.97 -12.63 10.38
N ILE A 557 -10.12 -11.32 10.62
CA ILE A 557 -10.65 -10.78 11.89
C ILE A 557 -12.03 -10.18 11.65
N VAL A 558 -12.98 -10.53 12.52
CA VAL A 558 -14.36 -10.03 12.48
C VAL A 558 -14.67 -9.20 13.72
N ASN A 559 -14.99 -7.92 13.51
CA ASN A 559 -15.35 -6.98 14.56
C ASN A 559 -16.85 -6.69 14.59
N TYR A 560 -17.39 -6.46 15.79
CA TYR A 560 -18.77 -6.04 16.03
C TYR A 560 -18.76 -4.80 16.92
N LEU A 561 -18.88 -3.61 16.32
CA LEU A 561 -18.66 -2.34 17.00
C LEU A 561 -19.91 -1.45 16.90
N THR A 562 -20.13 -0.57 17.86
CA THR A 562 -21.09 0.54 17.70
C THR A 562 -20.49 1.66 16.84
N GLU A 563 -21.30 2.66 16.47
CA GLU A 563 -20.82 3.88 15.80
C GLU A 563 -19.74 4.63 16.61
N GLU A 564 -19.78 4.50 17.94
CA GLU A 564 -18.83 5.09 18.89
C GLU A 564 -17.62 4.19 19.16
N GLY A 565 -17.51 3.05 18.46
CA GLY A 565 -16.39 2.12 18.59
C GLY A 565 -16.47 1.13 19.74
N LYS A 566 -17.56 1.17 20.52
CA LYS A 566 -17.77 0.22 21.61
C LYS A 566 -17.94 -1.20 21.07
N GLN A 567 -17.20 -2.13 21.65
CA GLN A 567 -17.24 -3.53 21.26
C GLN A 567 -18.50 -4.22 21.80
N LEU A 568 -19.38 -4.70 20.89
CA LEU A 568 -20.63 -5.39 21.26
C LEU A 568 -20.43 -6.90 21.47
N ALA A 569 -19.41 -7.47 20.84
CA ALA A 569 -18.99 -8.85 21.06
C ALA A 569 -17.48 -8.96 20.91
N LYS A 570 -16.87 -9.95 21.57
CA LYS A 570 -15.48 -10.32 21.32
C LYS A 570 -15.25 -10.50 19.80
N PRO A 571 -14.20 -9.91 19.23
CA PRO A 571 -13.77 -10.15 17.87
C PRO A 571 -13.57 -11.65 17.65
N LEU A 572 -13.88 -12.09 16.43
CA LEU A 572 -13.60 -13.44 15.99
C LEU A 572 -12.33 -13.42 15.14
N SER A 573 -11.39 -14.31 15.43
CA SER A 573 -10.26 -14.60 14.57
C SER A 573 -10.48 -15.96 13.91
N MET A 574 -10.29 -15.99 12.59
CA MET A 574 -10.34 -17.21 11.80
C MET A 574 -9.01 -17.34 11.08
N THR A 575 -8.36 -18.48 11.21
CA THR A 575 -7.07 -18.75 10.57
C THR A 575 -7.21 -19.97 9.68
N ASP A 576 -6.79 -19.82 8.43
CA ASP A 576 -6.72 -20.92 7.48
C ASP A 576 -5.56 -20.69 6.51
N GLU A 577 -5.30 -21.66 5.65
CA GLU A 577 -4.34 -21.54 4.55
C GLU A 577 -4.75 -20.44 3.56
N VAL A 578 -3.75 -19.79 2.96
CA VAL A 578 -3.97 -18.85 1.85
C VAL A 578 -4.72 -19.57 0.73
N ASP A 579 -5.60 -18.83 0.05
CA ASP A 579 -6.55 -19.28 -0.98
C ASP A 579 -7.72 -20.16 -0.53
N SER A 580 -7.76 -20.61 0.72
CA SER A 580 -8.97 -21.20 1.31
C SER A 580 -10.09 -20.17 1.36
N SER A 581 -11.35 -20.60 1.29
CA SER A 581 -12.50 -19.70 1.37
C SER A 581 -12.85 -19.38 2.83
N TYR A 582 -13.27 -18.15 3.10
CA TYR A 582 -13.87 -17.77 4.38
C TYR A 582 -15.25 -17.14 4.18
N GLN A 583 -16.07 -17.21 5.22
CA GLN A 583 -17.34 -16.50 5.31
C GLN A 583 -17.56 -16.05 6.76
N THR A 584 -18.16 -14.88 6.90
CA THR A 584 -18.49 -14.23 8.17
C THR A 584 -19.96 -13.89 8.20
N GLU A 585 -20.53 -13.77 9.40
CA GLU A 585 -21.95 -13.48 9.59
C GLU A 585 -22.14 -12.28 10.52
N GLU A 586 -23.18 -11.50 10.26
CA GLU A 586 -23.64 -10.49 11.20
C GLU A 586 -24.22 -11.14 12.47
N LYS A 587 -24.04 -10.49 13.62
CA LYS A 587 -24.71 -10.86 14.87
C LYS A 587 -25.90 -9.95 15.14
N LYS A 588 -26.92 -10.49 15.83
CA LYS A 588 -28.06 -9.69 16.33
C LYS A 588 -27.82 -9.31 17.78
N PHE A 589 -27.89 -8.02 18.07
CA PHE A 589 -27.75 -7.46 19.42
C PHE A 589 -29.06 -6.76 19.81
N LYS A 590 -29.56 -7.00 21.04
CA LYS A 590 -30.77 -6.35 21.54
C LYS A 590 -30.54 -4.84 21.66
N GLY A 591 -31.48 -4.02 21.18
CA GLY A 591 -31.37 -2.56 21.19
C GLY A 591 -30.49 -1.96 20.09
N TYR A 592 -29.99 -2.77 19.15
CA TYR A 592 -29.13 -2.32 18.05
C TYR A 592 -29.59 -2.89 16.71
N ARG A 593 -29.29 -2.16 15.64
CA ARG A 593 -29.42 -2.61 14.25
C ARG A 593 -28.09 -2.47 13.52
N LEU A 594 -27.84 -3.31 12.51
CA LEU A 594 -26.69 -3.13 11.62
C LEU A 594 -26.88 -1.82 10.85
N LYS A 595 -25.90 -0.94 10.95
CA LYS A 595 -25.83 0.29 10.16
C LYS A 595 -25.14 0.00 8.82
N GLU A 596 -23.94 -0.57 8.88
CA GLU A 596 -23.13 -0.86 7.70
C GLU A 596 -22.09 -1.96 7.99
N ARG A 597 -21.49 -2.48 6.91
CA ARG A 597 -20.39 -3.44 6.98
C ARG A 597 -19.21 -2.90 6.18
N ILE A 598 -18.04 -2.92 6.81
CA ILE A 598 -16.75 -2.59 6.18
C ILE A 598 -16.00 -3.90 5.91
N GLY A 599 -15.46 -4.05 4.70
CA GLY A 599 -14.76 -5.26 4.27
C GLY A 599 -15.65 -6.33 3.61
N GLN A 600 -15.02 -7.39 3.10
CA GLN A 600 -15.70 -8.48 2.40
C GLN A 600 -16.13 -9.58 3.36
N ALA A 601 -17.45 -9.78 3.50
CA ALA A 601 -18.01 -10.80 4.40
C ALA A 601 -17.69 -12.24 3.98
N ALA A 602 -17.33 -12.46 2.72
CA ALA A 602 -16.90 -13.75 2.19
C ALA A 602 -15.85 -13.52 1.11
N GLY A 603 -14.89 -14.42 1.01
CA GLY A 603 -13.76 -14.30 0.11
C GLY A 603 -12.78 -15.46 0.25
N LYS A 604 -11.55 -15.24 -0.18
CA LYS A 604 -10.42 -16.15 0.07
C LYS A 604 -9.41 -15.49 1.00
N TYR A 605 -8.75 -16.31 1.82
CA TYR A 605 -7.60 -15.86 2.60
C TYR A 605 -6.50 -15.36 1.68
N THR A 606 -6.02 -14.14 1.92
CA THR A 606 -4.85 -13.55 1.26
C THR A 606 -3.61 -13.68 2.13
N LEU A 607 -2.42 -13.40 1.60
CA LEU A 607 -1.20 -13.35 2.43
C LEU A 607 -1.28 -12.28 3.53
N GLU A 608 -1.90 -11.14 3.20
CA GLU A 608 -2.19 -10.09 4.18
C GLU A 608 -3.44 -10.45 4.99
N PRO A 609 -3.47 -10.18 6.30
CA PRO A 609 -4.66 -10.37 7.11
C PRO A 609 -5.82 -9.48 6.66
N GLN A 610 -7.01 -10.06 6.65
CA GLN A 610 -8.23 -9.40 6.21
C GLN A 610 -9.12 -9.05 7.40
N VAL A 611 -9.90 -7.99 7.25
CA VAL A 611 -10.77 -7.47 8.31
C VAL A 611 -12.19 -7.29 7.79
N VAL A 612 -13.15 -7.75 8.58
CA VAL A 612 -14.58 -7.49 8.38
C VAL A 612 -15.14 -6.83 9.64
N THR A 613 -15.66 -5.61 9.52
CA THR A 613 -16.24 -4.88 10.65
C THR A 613 -17.73 -4.65 10.41
N TYR A 614 -18.56 -5.17 11.28
CA TYR A 614 -20.00 -4.89 11.34
C TYR A 614 -20.23 -3.73 12.32
N ILE A 615 -20.76 -2.61 11.82
CA ILE A 615 -21.04 -1.39 12.60
C ILE A 615 -22.52 -1.32 12.93
N TYR A 616 -22.82 -1.13 14.21
CA TYR A 616 -24.17 -1.13 14.77
C TYR A 616 -24.57 0.23 15.31
N THR A 617 -25.84 0.58 15.19
CA THR A 617 -26.42 1.79 15.78
C THR A 617 -27.61 1.43 16.67
N ASN A 618 -27.75 2.12 17.79
CA ASN A 618 -28.94 2.09 18.65
C ASN A 618 -29.94 3.20 18.29
N LYS A 619 -29.62 4.06 17.30
CA LYS A 619 -30.48 5.17 16.87
C LYS A 619 -31.54 4.68 15.90
N SER A 620 -32.75 5.16 16.11
CA SER A 620 -33.89 4.97 15.22
C SER A 620 -34.61 6.29 14.98
N THR A 621 -35.47 6.32 13.97
CA THR A 621 -36.26 7.48 13.61
C THR A 621 -37.66 7.02 13.27
N ILE A 622 -38.66 7.78 13.70
CA ILE A 622 -40.03 7.61 13.26
C ILE A 622 -40.43 8.79 12.37
N LYS A 623 -41.18 8.50 11.31
CA LYS A 623 -41.75 9.50 10.40
C LYS A 623 -43.22 9.72 10.74
N ILE A 624 -43.61 10.97 10.95
CA ILE A 624 -44.98 11.38 11.29
C ILE A 624 -45.56 12.12 10.08
N GLN A 625 -46.70 11.65 9.58
CA GLN A 625 -47.37 12.20 8.40
C GLN A 625 -48.77 12.68 8.74
N TYR A 626 -49.18 13.79 8.12
CA TYR A 626 -50.49 14.40 8.29
C TYR A 626 -51.19 14.47 6.92
N VAL A 627 -52.19 13.61 6.72
CA VAL A 627 -52.83 13.45 5.39
C VAL A 627 -54.35 13.53 5.47
N ASP A 628 -55.01 13.88 4.37
CA ASP A 628 -56.46 13.71 4.24
C ASP A 628 -56.86 12.25 3.93
N GLU A 629 -58.16 11.99 3.81
CA GLU A 629 -58.69 10.65 3.48
C GLU A 629 -58.24 10.11 2.12
N ALA A 630 -57.79 10.98 1.21
CA ALA A 630 -57.24 10.61 -0.09
C ALA A 630 -55.71 10.40 -0.04
N GLY A 631 -55.08 10.59 1.12
CA GLY A 631 -53.64 10.48 1.30
C GLY A 631 -52.85 11.73 0.90
N LYS A 632 -53.52 12.87 0.66
CA LYS A 632 -52.85 14.13 0.33
C LYS A 632 -52.27 14.76 1.59
N GLU A 633 -51.01 15.17 1.52
CA GLU A 633 -50.32 15.86 2.62
C GLU A 633 -50.96 17.21 2.94
N LEU A 634 -51.28 17.42 4.23
CA LEU A 634 -51.92 18.62 4.76
C LEU A 634 -50.95 19.52 5.53
N ALA A 635 -49.87 18.95 6.06
CA ALA A 635 -48.78 19.66 6.72
C ALA A 635 -47.47 18.88 6.49
N PRO A 636 -46.30 19.57 6.48
CA PRO A 636 -45.01 18.91 6.31
C PRO A 636 -44.81 17.74 7.27
N SER A 637 -44.35 16.60 6.77
CA SER A 637 -44.02 15.45 7.61
C SER A 637 -42.91 15.78 8.61
N GLU A 638 -43.04 15.24 9.83
CA GLU A 638 -42.07 15.40 10.90
C GLU A 638 -41.26 14.12 11.09
N GLN A 639 -40.05 14.25 11.61
CA GLN A 639 -39.23 13.11 12.02
C GLN A 639 -38.88 13.27 13.49
N LYS A 640 -38.95 12.15 14.22
CA LYS A 640 -38.54 12.10 15.62
C LYS A 640 -37.49 11.02 15.79
N ALA A 641 -36.29 11.42 16.18
CA ALA A 641 -35.21 10.50 16.51
C ALA A 641 -35.39 9.97 17.94
N GLY A 642 -34.92 8.75 18.17
CA GLY A 642 -34.87 8.15 19.49
C GLY A 642 -33.99 6.91 19.51
N ILE A 643 -33.87 6.29 20.68
CA ILE A 643 -33.09 5.06 20.88
C ILE A 643 -34.02 3.86 20.74
N ILE A 644 -33.56 2.81 20.05
CA ILE A 644 -34.31 1.56 19.90
C ILE A 644 -34.73 1.02 21.28
N ASP A 645 -35.94 0.48 21.35
CA ASP A 645 -36.64 0.00 22.56
C ASP A 645 -37.13 1.09 23.52
N GLU A 646 -36.79 2.37 23.33
CA GLU A 646 -37.38 3.47 24.11
C GLU A 646 -38.82 3.77 23.68
N ALA A 647 -39.64 4.19 24.62
CA ALA A 647 -41.03 4.55 24.36
C ALA A 647 -41.13 5.90 23.62
N TYR A 648 -42.07 5.99 22.68
CA TYR A 648 -42.47 7.26 22.07
C TYR A 648 -43.97 7.48 22.22
N GLU A 649 -44.32 8.76 22.25
CA GLU A 649 -45.68 9.25 22.11
C GLU A 649 -45.68 10.40 21.10
N THR A 650 -46.71 10.42 20.26
CA THR A 650 -46.98 11.44 19.25
C THR A 650 -48.40 11.96 19.42
N THR A 651 -48.61 13.23 19.10
CA THR A 651 -49.92 13.88 19.12
C THR A 651 -50.23 14.41 17.72
N ALA A 652 -51.52 14.52 17.42
CA ALA A 652 -51.95 15.15 16.19
C ALA A 652 -51.60 16.64 16.18
N LYS A 653 -51.35 17.17 15.00
CA LYS A 653 -51.09 18.59 14.78
C LYS A 653 -52.40 19.32 14.62
N ASP A 654 -52.49 20.53 15.17
CA ASP A 654 -53.62 21.41 14.89
C ASP A 654 -53.47 21.97 13.47
N ILE A 655 -54.42 21.64 12.59
CA ILE A 655 -54.42 22.05 11.19
C ILE A 655 -55.72 22.81 10.94
N GLU A 656 -55.61 24.12 10.67
CA GLU A 656 -56.76 25.00 10.50
C GLU A 656 -57.74 24.48 9.44
N GLY A 657 -59.02 24.34 9.83
CA GLY A 657 -60.08 23.83 8.95
C GLY A 657 -60.16 22.30 8.83
N TRP A 658 -59.38 21.55 9.59
CA TRP A 658 -59.37 20.09 9.61
C TRP A 658 -59.52 19.53 11.02
N THR A 659 -60.10 18.34 11.13
CA THR A 659 -60.22 17.59 12.38
C THR A 659 -59.69 16.18 12.19
N VAL A 660 -58.94 15.67 13.17
CA VAL A 660 -58.41 14.29 13.14
C VAL A 660 -59.58 13.31 13.08
N LYS A 661 -59.59 12.42 12.09
CA LYS A 661 -60.62 11.39 11.94
C LYS A 661 -60.46 10.31 13.01
N GLU A 662 -59.23 9.80 13.16
CA GLU A 662 -58.86 8.80 14.14
C GLU A 662 -57.38 8.90 14.49
N THR A 663 -57.05 8.72 15.76
CA THR A 663 -55.66 8.62 16.21
C THR A 663 -55.10 7.25 15.80
N PRO A 664 -53.96 7.18 15.09
CA PRO A 664 -53.39 5.92 14.66
C PRO A 664 -52.98 5.05 15.86
N LYS A 665 -53.15 3.73 15.76
CA LYS A 665 -52.86 2.78 16.85
C LYS A 665 -51.40 2.81 17.30
N ASN A 666 -50.49 3.14 16.39
CA ASN A 666 -49.07 3.31 16.66
C ASN A 666 -48.68 4.75 17.03
N ALA A 667 -49.62 5.62 17.43
CA ALA A 667 -49.29 6.94 17.98
C ALA A 667 -48.47 6.86 19.29
N LYS A 668 -48.59 5.72 19.99
CA LYS A 668 -47.74 5.33 21.13
C LYS A 668 -47.10 3.98 20.84
N GLY A 669 -45.84 3.81 21.20
CA GLY A 669 -45.12 2.56 20.97
C GLY A 669 -43.68 2.66 21.48
N THR A 670 -42.83 1.76 21.02
CA THR A 670 -41.38 1.87 21.19
C THR A 670 -40.68 2.00 19.85
N TYR A 671 -39.55 2.70 19.82
CA TYR A 671 -38.70 2.80 18.65
C TYR A 671 -38.22 1.40 18.24
N GLN A 672 -38.43 1.04 16.98
CA GLN A 672 -38.02 -0.25 16.42
C GLN A 672 -36.73 -0.10 15.61
N ALA A 673 -36.07 -1.22 15.33
CA ALA A 673 -34.90 -1.26 14.45
C ALA A 673 -35.23 -0.82 13.01
N GLU A 674 -36.43 -1.12 12.53
CA GLU A 674 -36.93 -0.64 11.24
C GLU A 674 -37.63 0.71 11.41
N GLU A 675 -37.51 1.60 10.41
CA GLU A 675 -38.17 2.92 10.42
C GLU A 675 -39.70 2.74 10.51
N GLN A 676 -40.34 3.45 11.43
CA GLN A 676 -41.78 3.39 11.64
C GLN A 676 -42.44 4.64 11.07
N THR A 677 -43.57 4.46 10.37
CA THR A 677 -44.41 5.58 9.90
C THR A 677 -45.71 5.67 10.70
N ILE A 678 -45.97 6.83 11.30
CA ILE A 678 -47.19 7.17 12.03
C ILE A 678 -47.99 8.12 11.13
N THR A 679 -49.22 7.75 10.78
CA THR A 679 -50.06 8.53 9.86
C THR A 679 -51.32 9.02 10.57
N TYR A 680 -51.44 10.33 10.74
CA TYR A 680 -52.68 10.98 11.19
C TYR A 680 -53.54 11.32 9.98
N VAL A 681 -54.75 10.76 9.93
CA VAL A 681 -55.73 11.00 8.86
C VAL A 681 -56.76 12.03 9.31
N TYR A 682 -56.97 13.08 8.51
CA TYR A 682 -57.85 14.20 8.82
C TYR A 682 -59.07 14.26 7.89
N VAL A 683 -60.17 14.79 8.42
CA VAL A 683 -61.38 15.16 7.67
C VAL A 683 -61.62 16.66 7.78
N LYS A 684 -62.18 17.25 6.72
CA LYS A 684 -62.46 18.70 6.69
C LYS A 684 -63.49 19.05 7.76
N ALA A 685 -63.21 20.07 8.58
CA ALA A 685 -64.09 20.48 9.66
C ALA A 685 -65.44 20.97 9.10
N ALA A 686 -66.56 20.47 9.65
CA ALA A 686 -67.89 20.93 9.27
C ALA A 686 -68.07 22.40 9.70
N SER A 687 -68.35 23.28 8.74
CA SER A 687 -68.69 24.67 9.02
C SER A 687 -69.91 24.72 9.93
N LYS A 688 -69.78 25.31 11.13
CA LYS A 688 -70.93 25.62 11.97
C LYS A 688 -71.77 26.68 11.26
N GLU A 689 -72.85 26.27 10.61
CA GLU A 689 -73.92 27.18 10.21
C GLU A 689 -74.51 27.81 11.47
N VAL A 690 -74.42 29.14 11.57
CA VAL A 690 -75.10 29.92 12.59
C VAL A 690 -76.57 30.05 12.17
N PRO A 691 -77.56 29.73 13.02
CA PRO A 691 -78.96 29.87 12.66
C PRO A 691 -79.35 31.35 12.65
N VAL A 692 -79.76 31.85 11.49
CA VAL A 692 -80.43 33.16 11.35
C VAL A 692 -81.93 32.98 11.61
N SER A 693 -82.41 33.66 12.67
CA SER A 693 -83.83 33.87 12.95
C SER A 693 -84.47 34.78 11.89
N GLY A 694 -85.67 34.38 11.42
CA GLY A 694 -86.32 34.93 10.24
C GLY A 694 -86.92 36.33 10.34
N GLY A 695 -87.19 36.90 9.16
CA GLY A 695 -87.98 38.11 8.93
C GLY A 695 -88.20 38.35 7.43
N ASN A 696 -89.46 38.51 7.04
CA ASN A 696 -90.04 38.46 5.68
C ASN A 696 -89.51 39.44 4.61
N ASN A 697 -89.65 39.00 3.34
CA ASN A 697 -89.48 39.68 2.04
C ASN A 697 -90.75 40.53 1.67
N PRO A 698 -90.91 41.23 0.50
CA PRO A 698 -89.98 41.46 -0.63
C PRO A 698 -89.99 42.88 -1.28
N GLY A 699 -89.01 43.17 -2.17
CA GLY A 699 -89.05 44.38 -3.02
C GLY A 699 -87.92 44.56 -4.05
N ASN A 700 -88.01 43.81 -5.16
CA ASN A 700 -87.53 43.99 -6.55
C ASN A 700 -86.51 45.10 -6.96
N GLY A 701 -85.53 44.77 -7.82
CA GLY A 701 -84.86 45.74 -8.72
C GLY A 701 -83.46 45.35 -9.24
N GLN A 702 -83.33 45.18 -10.56
CA GLN A 702 -82.14 44.84 -11.36
C GLN A 702 -80.99 45.86 -11.35
N GLY A 703 -79.75 45.39 -11.59
CA GLY A 703 -78.64 46.18 -12.15
C GLY A 703 -77.23 45.58 -11.95
N ASN A 704 -76.59 45.14 -13.03
CA ASN A 704 -75.13 44.89 -13.16
C ASN A 704 -74.48 46.14 -13.82
N PRO A 705 -73.14 46.34 -13.93
CA PRO A 705 -71.98 45.54 -13.49
C PRO A 705 -70.80 46.38 -12.87
N VAL A 706 -69.66 45.72 -12.63
CA VAL A 706 -68.24 46.18 -12.77
C VAL A 706 -67.33 46.06 -11.52
N ALA A 707 -66.36 45.13 -11.68
CA ALA A 707 -64.93 45.10 -11.32
C ALA A 707 -64.39 45.22 -9.87
N ASP A 708 -63.37 44.37 -9.69
CA ASP A 708 -62.13 44.51 -8.90
C ASP A 708 -62.09 43.94 -7.48
N GLY A 709 -60.92 43.36 -7.15
CA GLY A 709 -60.54 42.97 -5.80
C GLY A 709 -60.17 41.49 -5.66
N GLY A 710 -58.87 41.20 -5.74
CA GLY A 710 -58.30 39.89 -5.41
C GLY A 710 -58.31 39.58 -3.91
N THR A 711 -57.97 38.33 -3.58
CA THR A 711 -57.33 37.98 -2.32
C THR A 711 -56.64 36.61 -2.43
N THR A 712 -55.32 36.68 -2.51
CA THR A 712 -54.38 35.65 -2.09
C THR A 712 -54.39 35.50 -0.57
N THR A 713 -54.28 34.27 -0.06
CA THR A 713 -53.58 34.00 1.21
C THR A 713 -52.60 32.85 1.03
N TYR A 714 -51.39 33.12 1.51
CA TYR A 714 -50.16 32.36 1.39
C TYR A 714 -49.94 31.50 2.62
N ALA A 715 -49.30 30.36 2.40
CA ALA A 715 -48.59 29.57 3.40
C ALA A 715 -47.17 30.14 3.60
N THR A 716 -46.58 29.97 4.80
CA THR A 716 -45.12 29.80 4.96
C THR A 716 -44.72 29.27 6.33
N ALA A 717 -44.06 28.10 6.34
CA ALA A 717 -42.96 27.76 7.23
C ALA A 717 -41.76 27.46 6.31
N ARG A 718 -40.59 28.06 6.55
CA ARG A 718 -39.38 27.89 5.71
C ARG A 718 -38.23 27.31 6.51
N THR A 719 -37.58 26.34 5.89
CA THR A 719 -36.35 25.63 6.28
C THR A 719 -35.09 26.41 5.89
N LEU A 720 -33.97 26.05 6.52
CA LEU A 720 -32.59 26.53 6.31
C LEU A 720 -32.17 26.59 4.81
N PRO A 721 -31.21 27.47 4.45
CA PRO A 721 -30.77 27.63 3.06
C PRO A 721 -30.01 26.40 2.55
N VAL A 722 -30.50 25.83 1.43
CA VAL A 722 -29.80 24.81 0.64
C VAL A 722 -28.84 25.50 -0.33
N ALA A 723 -27.57 25.07 -0.34
CA ALA A 723 -26.60 25.48 -1.35
C ALA A 723 -26.65 24.57 -2.60
N GLY A 724 -26.87 25.19 -3.77
CA GLY A 724 -26.31 24.76 -5.07
C GLY A 724 -27.02 23.66 -5.87
N GLN A 725 -27.69 24.05 -6.96
CA GLN A 725 -28.30 23.17 -7.97
C GLN A 725 -27.28 22.32 -8.74
N ARG A 726 -27.53 21.01 -8.89
CA ARG A 726 -27.00 20.17 -9.99
C ARG A 726 -27.97 20.24 -11.19
N GLN A 727 -27.49 20.75 -12.32
CA GLN A 727 -28.17 20.60 -13.61
C GLN A 727 -28.05 19.16 -14.12
N THR A 728 -29.18 18.61 -14.58
CA THR A 728 -29.26 17.33 -15.28
C THR A 728 -28.91 17.52 -16.76
N SER A 729 -27.85 16.84 -17.23
CA SER A 729 -27.69 16.55 -18.65
C SER A 729 -27.72 15.04 -18.86
N THR A 730 -28.72 14.58 -19.62
CA THR A 730 -28.83 13.21 -20.11
C THR A 730 -27.61 12.85 -20.97
N LYS A 731 -26.82 11.84 -20.57
CA LYS A 731 -25.88 11.19 -21.49
C LYS A 731 -25.75 9.70 -21.21
N LYS A 732 -26.00 8.93 -22.27
CA LYS A 732 -25.83 7.46 -22.40
C LYS A 732 -24.47 6.99 -21.88
N LEU A 733 -24.50 5.85 -21.18
CA LEU A 733 -23.35 5.02 -20.82
C LEU A 733 -22.62 4.49 -22.06
N PRO A 734 -21.27 4.53 -22.10
CA PRO A 734 -20.47 3.61 -22.89
C PRO A 734 -19.97 2.41 -22.06
N ALA A 735 -19.73 1.31 -22.74
CA ALA A 735 -19.21 0.05 -22.22
C ALA A 735 -17.69 0.08 -21.97
N THR A 736 -17.26 -0.71 -20.96
CA THR A 736 -15.96 -1.40 -20.73
C THR A 736 -14.62 -0.74 -21.06
N GLY A 737 -13.68 -0.75 -20.10
CA GLY A 737 -12.24 -0.93 -20.37
C GLY A 737 -11.30 0.28 -20.19
N GLU A 738 -10.48 0.21 -19.14
CA GLU A 738 -9.10 0.75 -18.96
C GLU A 738 -8.73 2.25 -18.92
N LYS A 739 -7.72 2.49 -18.05
CA LYS A 739 -6.79 3.64 -17.85
C LYS A 739 -7.22 4.81 -16.95
N HIS A 740 -6.82 4.72 -15.68
CA HIS A 740 -6.71 5.87 -14.78
C HIS A 740 -5.39 6.61 -15.00
N SER A 741 -5.47 7.83 -15.53
CA SER A 741 -4.43 8.86 -15.43
C SER A 741 -4.81 9.84 -14.31
N GLY A 742 -3.92 9.93 -13.31
CA GLY A 742 -3.64 11.03 -12.38
C GLY A 742 -4.77 11.91 -11.81
N SER A 743 -4.98 11.83 -10.48
CA SER A 743 -4.44 12.82 -9.53
C SER A 743 -5.24 12.79 -8.22
N LEU A 744 -4.76 12.02 -7.23
CA LEU A 744 -5.05 12.27 -5.82
C LEU A 744 -3.71 12.22 -5.08
N ILE A 745 -3.36 13.35 -4.45
CA ILE A 745 -2.11 13.55 -3.71
C ILE A 745 -2.28 12.88 -2.35
N LEU A 746 -1.62 11.75 -2.17
CA LEU A 746 -1.33 11.15 -0.87
C LEU A 746 0.03 11.69 -0.43
N THR A 747 0.09 12.49 0.62
CA THR A 747 1.36 12.93 1.21
C THR A 747 2.00 11.76 1.97
N LEU A 748 2.81 11.00 1.24
CA LEU A 748 3.77 10.04 1.77
C LEU A 748 5.03 10.81 2.18
N THR A 749 5.21 11.09 3.46
CA THR A 749 6.52 11.53 4.00
C THR A 749 7.24 10.34 4.59
N GLY A 750 8.18 9.80 3.80
CA GLY A 750 9.14 8.77 4.15
C GLY A 750 10.22 8.72 3.08
N MET A 751 10.98 9.80 2.94
CA MET A 751 12.07 9.96 1.97
C MET A 751 13.18 8.92 2.19
N GLY A 752 13.32 8.00 1.25
CA GLY A 752 14.60 7.39 0.92
C GLY A 752 15.36 8.31 -0.04
N ILE A 753 16.48 8.87 0.41
CA ILE A 753 17.49 9.49 -0.46
C ILE A 753 18.79 8.71 -0.26
N ILE A 754 19.11 7.88 -1.26
CA ILE A 754 20.44 7.32 -1.49
C ILE A 754 21.22 8.37 -2.28
N VAL A 755 22.27 8.96 -1.69
CA VAL A 755 23.26 9.75 -2.41
C VAL A 755 24.53 8.91 -2.57
N LEU A 756 24.81 8.57 -3.82
CA LEU A 756 26.12 8.16 -4.34
C LEU A 756 27.04 9.39 -4.40
N ILE A 757 28.09 9.42 -3.59
CA ILE A 757 29.37 10.09 -3.95
C ILE A 757 30.51 9.21 -3.42
N GLY A 758 31.21 8.56 -4.35
CA GLY A 758 32.58 8.12 -4.14
C GLY A 758 33.51 8.94 -5.04
N MET A 759 34.50 9.61 -4.46
CA MET A 759 35.85 9.76 -5.03
C MET A 759 36.82 10.39 -4.01
N MET A 760 37.91 9.65 -3.76
CA MET A 760 39.30 10.05 -3.45
C MET A 760 39.60 11.21 -2.48
N GLU A 761 40.35 10.94 -1.40
CA GLU A 761 41.82 11.11 -1.40
C GLU A 761 42.49 10.52 -0.15
N LEU A 762 43.64 9.87 -0.37
CA LEU A 762 44.65 9.50 0.61
C LEU A 762 45.29 10.76 1.23
N LYS A 763 45.50 10.77 2.57
CA LYS A 763 46.82 11.06 3.17
C LYS A 763 46.89 10.81 4.69
N ARG A 764 47.66 9.76 5.02
CA ARG A 764 48.74 9.67 6.02
C ARG A 764 48.61 10.34 7.41
N MET A 765 48.82 9.46 8.41
CA MET A 765 49.74 9.54 9.58
C MET A 765 49.23 9.97 10.96
N LYS A 766 49.51 9.02 11.89
CA LYS A 766 50.10 9.13 13.24
C LYS A 766 49.18 9.19 14.46
N ARG A 767 49.41 8.18 15.33
CA ARG A 767 49.48 8.15 16.82
C ARG A 767 48.21 8.62 17.56
N GLU A 768 47.69 7.94 18.57
CA GLU A 768 48.27 7.06 19.61
C GLU A 768 47.42 5.80 19.84
#